data_AF-A0A5N6Q816-F1
#
_entry.id   AF-A0A5N6Q816-F1
#
_cell.length_a   1.000
_cell.length_b   1.000
_cell.length_c   1.000
_cell.angle_alpha   90.00
_cell.angle_beta   90.00
_cell.angle_gamma   90.00
#
_symmetry.space_group_name_H-M   'P 1'
#
loop_
_entity.id
_entity.type
_entity.pdbx_description
1 polymer ?
#
loop_
_entity_poly.entity_id
_entity_poly.type
_entity_poly.pdbx_seq_one_letter_code
_entity_poly.pdbx_strand_id
1 'polypeptide(L)'
;MEGVVSVFPSQKKHLHTTRSWDFMGFPQNVTRAPLESDVIVGMLDTGVWPESDSFKDDGFGPPPAKWKGSCDSTNFTCNNKLIGAKYYNTEGELRDEELSARDTEGHGTHTASTVAGRAVYNASLLGLANGTARGGVPSARIAVYKICFPGGCSDADILAAFDDAIADGVDIISLSVGGSFPLDYFEDTIAIGAFHSMKNGILTSNSAGNDGPTPGSITNLSPWSLSVAASSIDRKFLTQIVLGNNMTYEGPTVNTFDGAIHPIVYGASVPNTKKGFTSDDSRYCEPDSLDPTLVQNKIVVCEDFDGPENALLSGASGVVVEGDFGYEDLAFSYPLPTTYLSSQDGIAVLKYINSTTTPSANILKSYEPVDKAAPTVVSFSSRGPSLITLDVLKPDLTAPGVDILAAWSMGTTVTGEEGDTRVVPFNIISGTSMSCPHASGAAAYVKSFHPTWSPAAIKSALMTTAAPMSSTKNPEAEFAYGSGHIDPSKAADPGLVYDAGEQDFVSFLCGQGYNATTLKMVTGDSSACSAATNATVWDLNYPSFALSAKQSGNITQTFKRTVTNVGAANSSYQANVVAPSGLVVKVNPSSLAFKAVEEQQSFVVTVDATIGSNALSGSLVWSDGVGFANQPFAPSWDVVNKDVFSNPVVASKVMKEFAPPGQRLISSSLEDGEVRDKVACLWAELGSLLPEMSQRWVSISNAQDKNKTKLAIMNNKIGQLQHDFSAMEKDREEESIRCLEVEKAYTEKEIYLNEQIAEAKKELEHGLSLLEKIRAELKEERQVFEIEKERIKLSLEEALARAQGLQDQVTVLSADREWIFSHGFAQVVTKLHRSSEFLNPLAAVQKAAHEYGVTSGLKSGYRHVAAGHVIHEELTLILIRMIENDDDRYFSLKIAQE
;
A
#
# COMPACT_ATOMS: atom_id res chain seq x y z
N MET A 1 -0.90 -41.70 34.20
CA MET A 1 -0.36 -40.41 33.71
C MET A 1 -0.53 -40.41 32.20
N GLU A 2 -1.71 -40.01 31.74
CA GLU A 2 -1.90 -39.51 30.38
C GLU A 2 -1.63 -37.99 30.44
N GLY A 3 -0.90 -37.43 29.47
CA GLY A 3 -0.65 -35.99 29.40
C GLY A 3 0.82 -35.57 29.28
N VAL A 4 1.78 -36.48 29.15
CA VAL A 4 3.18 -36.13 28.85
C VAL A 4 3.47 -36.46 27.39
N VAL A 5 3.51 -35.43 26.54
CA VAL A 5 3.71 -35.57 25.08
C VAL A 5 5.17 -35.89 24.72
N SER A 6 6.15 -35.37 25.46
CA SER A 6 7.54 -35.86 25.47
C SER A 6 8.36 -35.19 26.59
N VAL A 7 9.51 -35.79 26.94
CA VAL A 7 10.52 -35.22 27.84
C VAL A 7 11.86 -35.31 27.14
N PHE A 8 12.59 -34.20 27.04
CA PHE A 8 13.93 -34.14 26.43
C PHE A 8 14.88 -33.27 27.26
N PRO A 9 16.21 -33.53 27.20
CA PRO A 9 17.20 -32.74 27.91
C PRO A 9 17.17 -31.26 27.49
N SER A 10 17.40 -30.37 28.46
CA SER A 10 17.59 -28.94 28.19
C SER A 10 18.79 -28.74 27.25
N GLN A 11 18.58 -28.05 26.14
CA GLN A 11 19.62 -27.68 25.18
C GLN A 11 19.67 -26.16 25.02
N LYS A 12 20.88 -25.62 24.88
CA LYS A 12 21.07 -24.21 24.49
C LYS A 12 20.62 -24.03 23.04
N LYS A 13 19.73 -23.07 22.83
CA LYS A 13 19.24 -22.68 21.51
C LYS A 13 20.20 -21.67 20.88
N HIS A 14 20.42 -21.79 19.59
CA HIS A 14 21.25 -20.88 18.82
C HIS A 14 20.40 -19.73 18.28
N LEU A 15 21.01 -18.54 18.19
CA LEU A 15 20.37 -17.38 17.62
C LEU A 15 20.33 -17.52 16.10
N HIS A 16 19.12 -17.40 15.60
CA HIS A 16 18.72 -17.46 14.20
C HIS A 16 18.78 -16.01 13.67
N THR A 17 18.40 -15.68 12.43
CA THR A 17 18.86 -14.42 11.82
C THR A 17 17.83 -13.28 11.54
N THR A 18 17.03 -12.79 12.48
CA THR A 18 16.79 -13.35 13.81
C THR A 18 15.70 -14.40 13.81
N ARG A 19 14.75 -14.29 12.85
CA ARG A 19 13.61 -15.21 12.78
C ARG A 19 13.07 -15.51 11.38
N SER A 20 12.85 -14.52 10.51
CA SER A 20 12.03 -14.67 9.29
C SER A 20 12.42 -15.83 8.38
N TRP A 21 13.68 -15.91 7.94
CA TRP A 21 14.12 -17.03 7.10
C TRP A 21 14.11 -18.38 7.83
N ASP A 22 14.42 -18.41 9.13
CA ASP A 22 14.36 -19.67 9.90
C ASP A 22 12.93 -20.15 10.09
N PHE A 23 11.99 -19.21 10.22
CA PHE A 23 10.56 -19.49 10.27
C PHE A 23 10.06 -20.11 8.95
N MET A 24 10.56 -19.64 7.80
CA MET A 24 10.29 -20.24 6.48
C MET A 24 11.02 -21.57 6.24
N GLY A 25 11.73 -22.13 7.23
CA GLY A 25 12.51 -23.36 7.05
C GLY A 25 13.77 -23.16 6.19
N PHE A 26 14.31 -21.94 6.15
CA PHE A 26 15.51 -21.55 5.42
C PHE A 26 16.64 -21.12 6.38
N PRO A 27 17.25 -22.09 7.12
CA PRO A 27 18.28 -21.81 8.10
C PRO A 27 19.59 -21.30 7.47
N GLN A 28 20.53 -20.84 8.30
CA GLN A 28 21.83 -20.33 7.81
C GLN A 28 22.63 -21.35 6.98
N ASN A 29 22.49 -22.64 7.29
CA ASN A 29 23.25 -23.75 6.71
C ASN A 29 22.49 -24.50 5.59
N VAL A 30 21.54 -23.84 4.93
CA VAL A 30 20.94 -24.35 3.69
C VAL A 30 22.00 -24.62 2.63
N THR A 31 21.75 -25.60 1.77
CA THR A 31 22.57 -25.85 0.58
C THR A 31 22.57 -24.60 -0.30
N ARG A 32 23.72 -24.15 -0.78
CA ARG A 32 23.82 -23.00 -1.69
C ARG A 32 24.56 -23.39 -2.95
N ALA A 33 24.12 -22.86 -4.09
CA ALA A 33 24.82 -23.07 -5.34
C ALA A 33 26.12 -22.23 -5.37
N PRO A 34 27.23 -22.76 -5.92
CA PRO A 34 28.45 -21.98 -6.12
C PRO A 34 28.24 -20.70 -6.93
N LEU A 35 27.24 -20.70 -7.82
CA LEU A 35 26.88 -19.56 -8.67
C LEU A 35 26.08 -18.48 -7.95
N GLU A 36 25.74 -18.63 -6.66
CA GLU A 36 25.03 -17.59 -5.90
C GLU A 36 25.79 -16.26 -5.92
N SER A 37 27.14 -16.30 -5.90
CA SER A 37 27.98 -15.10 -5.99
C SER A 37 27.99 -14.41 -7.35
N ASP A 38 27.44 -15.06 -8.38
CA ASP A 38 27.32 -14.52 -9.73
C ASP A 38 25.92 -13.98 -10.04
N VAL A 39 24.96 -14.17 -9.11
CA VAL A 39 23.63 -13.58 -9.20
C VAL A 39 23.68 -12.13 -8.78
N ILE A 40 23.07 -11.25 -9.58
CA ILE A 40 23.01 -9.81 -9.37
C ILE A 40 21.53 -9.43 -9.17
N VAL A 41 21.20 -8.85 -8.03
CA VAL A 41 19.84 -8.35 -7.76
C VAL A 41 19.82 -6.83 -7.88
N GLY A 42 18.98 -6.32 -8.79
CA GLY A 42 18.68 -4.90 -8.94
C GLY A 42 17.66 -4.44 -7.90
N MET A 43 18.01 -3.42 -7.12
CA MET A 43 17.16 -2.82 -6.09
C MET A 43 16.68 -1.46 -6.59
N LEU A 44 15.39 -1.35 -6.91
CA LEU A 44 14.76 -0.09 -7.29
C LEU A 44 13.99 0.44 -6.06
N ASP A 45 14.55 1.45 -5.38
CA ASP A 45 14.11 1.85 -4.04
C ASP A 45 14.58 3.29 -3.67
N THR A 46 14.62 3.66 -2.38
CA THR A 46 15.12 4.94 -1.84
C THR A 46 16.66 5.05 -1.78
N GLY A 47 17.37 4.07 -2.36
CA GLY A 47 18.83 4.01 -2.41
C GLY A 47 19.41 2.93 -1.49
N VAL A 48 20.67 3.08 -1.08
CA VAL A 48 21.27 2.23 -0.03
C VAL A 48 22.24 2.99 0.85
N TRP A 49 22.41 2.57 2.11
CA TRP A 49 23.46 3.03 3.01
C TRP A 49 24.70 2.11 2.90
N PRO A 50 25.73 2.48 2.11
CA PRO A 50 26.79 1.56 1.71
C PRO A 50 27.70 1.11 2.87
N GLU A 51 27.81 1.90 3.94
CA GLU A 51 28.65 1.58 5.10
C GLU A 51 28.04 0.53 6.04
N SER A 52 26.79 0.10 5.80
CA SER A 52 26.17 -0.95 6.61
C SER A 52 27.00 -2.23 6.62
N ASP A 53 27.12 -2.86 7.79
CA ASP A 53 27.78 -4.16 7.94
C ASP A 53 27.16 -5.24 7.03
N SER A 54 25.88 -5.09 6.66
CA SER A 54 25.17 -5.98 5.74
C SER A 54 25.74 -5.95 4.31
N PHE A 55 26.53 -4.94 3.95
CA PHE A 55 27.02 -4.71 2.60
C PHE A 55 28.55 -4.71 2.47
N LYS A 56 29.27 -5.10 3.53
CA LYS A 56 30.71 -5.35 3.45
C LYS A 56 31.02 -6.50 2.52
N ASP A 57 32.10 -6.40 1.76
CA ASP A 57 32.47 -7.34 0.71
C ASP A 57 33.61 -8.29 1.09
N ASP A 58 33.88 -8.48 2.39
CA ASP A 58 34.90 -9.44 2.84
C ASP A 58 34.61 -10.84 2.30
N GLY A 59 35.59 -11.40 1.59
CA GLY A 59 35.48 -12.73 0.98
C GLY A 59 34.80 -12.76 -0.39
N PHE A 60 34.37 -11.62 -0.93
CA PHE A 60 33.85 -11.53 -2.29
C PHE A 60 34.99 -11.43 -3.31
N GLY A 61 34.88 -12.19 -4.40
CA GLY A 61 35.70 -11.99 -5.60
C GLY A 61 35.26 -10.73 -6.37
N PRO A 62 35.91 -10.39 -7.50
CA PRO A 62 35.49 -9.28 -8.34
C PRO A 62 34.02 -9.43 -8.82
N PRO A 63 33.36 -8.34 -9.27
CA PRO A 63 32.03 -8.42 -9.86
C PRO A 63 32.00 -9.41 -11.04
N PRO A 64 30.86 -10.09 -11.29
CA PRO A 64 30.73 -11.05 -12.39
C PRO A 64 31.02 -10.40 -13.75
N ALA A 65 31.68 -11.12 -14.66
CA ALA A 65 32.09 -10.56 -15.96
C ALA A 65 30.92 -10.10 -16.86
N LYS A 66 29.69 -10.57 -16.58
CA LYS A 66 28.47 -10.15 -17.28
C LYS A 66 27.98 -8.75 -16.85
N TRP A 67 28.42 -8.26 -15.70
CA TRP A 67 28.02 -6.98 -15.14
C TRP A 67 28.56 -5.83 -16.00
N LYS A 68 27.67 -4.91 -16.40
CA LYS A 68 28.02 -3.74 -17.21
C LYS A 68 27.69 -2.41 -16.54
N GLY A 69 27.01 -2.45 -15.39
CA GLY A 69 26.66 -1.25 -14.67
C GLY A 69 27.86 -0.56 -14.01
N SER A 70 27.58 0.64 -13.53
CA SER A 70 28.55 1.60 -13.03
C SER A 70 28.22 2.03 -11.61
N CYS A 71 29.16 2.74 -11.00
CA CYS A 71 28.97 3.40 -9.71
C CYS A 71 28.90 4.90 -9.93
N ASP A 72 27.78 5.37 -10.48
CA ASP A 72 27.57 6.76 -10.90
C ASP A 72 26.82 7.51 -9.82
N SER A 73 27.47 7.69 -8.67
CA SER A 73 26.89 8.40 -7.53
C SER A 73 27.97 9.18 -6.78
N THR A 74 27.69 10.45 -6.49
CA THR A 74 28.56 11.31 -5.68
C THR A 74 28.54 10.85 -4.21
N ASN A 75 29.67 11.01 -3.49
CA ASN A 75 29.82 10.60 -2.07
C ASN A 75 29.36 9.16 -1.74
N PHE A 76 29.50 8.27 -2.72
CA PHE A 76 29.14 6.87 -2.65
C PHE A 76 30.28 6.03 -3.21
N THR A 77 30.57 4.89 -2.61
CA THR A 77 31.63 4.00 -3.10
C THR A 77 31.09 2.58 -3.17
N CYS A 78 31.05 2.04 -4.39
CA CYS A 78 30.75 0.65 -4.63
C CYS A 78 31.91 -0.25 -4.21
N ASN A 79 31.60 -1.50 -3.93
CA ASN A 79 32.56 -2.53 -3.54
C ASN A 79 32.19 -3.85 -4.25
N ASN A 80 32.77 -4.99 -3.84
CA ASN A 80 32.43 -6.26 -4.49
C ASN A 80 31.04 -6.81 -4.08
N LYS A 81 30.38 -6.24 -3.08
CA LYS A 81 29.01 -6.61 -2.68
C LYS A 81 27.96 -5.71 -3.35
N LEU A 82 28.10 -4.40 -3.18
CA LEU A 82 27.36 -3.34 -3.87
C LEU A 82 28.13 -2.97 -5.12
N ILE A 83 27.82 -3.62 -6.25
CA ILE A 83 28.64 -3.52 -7.47
C ILE A 83 28.19 -2.39 -8.42
N GLY A 84 27.02 -1.82 -8.16
CA GLY A 84 26.44 -0.73 -8.94
C GLY A 84 25.58 0.19 -8.08
N ALA A 85 25.60 1.47 -8.40
CA ALA A 85 24.80 2.47 -7.72
C ALA A 85 24.51 3.65 -8.67
N LYS A 86 23.23 3.88 -8.94
CA LYS A 86 22.71 4.97 -9.75
C LYS A 86 21.52 5.63 -9.05
N TYR A 87 21.20 6.85 -9.44
CA TYR A 87 20.01 7.56 -8.98
C TYR A 87 19.37 8.28 -10.17
N TYR A 88 18.04 8.45 -10.12
CA TYR A 88 17.25 9.07 -11.19
C TYR A 88 16.36 10.13 -10.57
N ASN A 89 16.56 11.39 -10.95
CA ASN A 89 15.75 12.52 -10.49
C ASN A 89 15.39 13.39 -11.69
N THR A 90 14.63 12.81 -12.62
CA THR A 90 14.28 13.42 -13.90
C THR A 90 13.36 14.64 -13.77
N GLU A 91 12.62 14.74 -12.67
CA GLU A 91 11.73 15.87 -12.36
C GLU A 91 12.49 17.07 -11.73
N GLY A 92 13.73 16.86 -11.27
CA GLY A 92 14.63 17.93 -10.84
C GLY A 92 14.22 18.60 -9.51
N GLU A 93 13.48 17.91 -8.65
CA GLU A 93 12.90 18.49 -7.43
C GLU A 93 13.92 18.69 -6.29
N LEU A 94 15.17 18.26 -6.46
CA LEU A 94 16.17 18.19 -5.39
C LEU A 94 17.40 19.03 -5.69
N ARG A 95 18.10 19.42 -4.61
CA ARG A 95 19.36 20.18 -4.70
C ARG A 95 20.50 19.25 -5.07
N ASP A 96 21.55 19.78 -5.73
CA ASP A 96 22.73 19.02 -6.18
C ASP A 96 23.41 18.20 -5.07
N GLU A 97 23.36 18.65 -3.82
CA GLU A 97 23.96 17.99 -2.66
C GLU A 97 23.22 16.71 -2.21
N GLU A 98 22.01 16.47 -2.73
CA GLU A 98 21.14 15.31 -2.43
C GLU A 98 21.12 14.28 -3.58
N LEU A 99 21.79 14.58 -4.69
CA LEU A 99 21.84 13.78 -5.91
C LEU A 99 22.88 12.65 -5.79
N SER A 100 22.51 11.61 -5.04
CA SER A 100 23.28 10.38 -4.90
C SER A 100 22.36 9.17 -4.70
N ALA A 101 22.89 7.98 -4.94
CA ALA A 101 22.24 6.70 -4.64
C ALA A 101 22.23 6.37 -3.12
N ARG A 102 22.72 7.28 -2.27
CA ARG A 102 22.71 7.12 -0.82
C ARG A 102 21.28 7.18 -0.30
N ASP A 103 20.96 6.24 0.57
CA ASP A 103 19.69 6.17 1.26
C ASP A 103 19.67 7.10 2.47
N THR A 104 18.78 8.08 2.46
CA THR A 104 18.56 9.06 3.54
C THR A 104 17.23 8.83 4.26
N GLU A 105 16.49 7.79 3.90
CA GLU A 105 15.16 7.50 4.45
C GLU A 105 15.13 6.15 5.18
N GLY A 106 15.84 5.13 4.68
CA GLY A 106 16.08 3.84 5.35
C GLY A 106 15.46 2.62 4.66
N HIS A 107 14.37 2.80 3.90
CA HIS A 107 13.60 1.74 3.27
C HIS A 107 14.44 0.92 2.29
N GLY A 108 15.20 1.54 1.38
CA GLY A 108 16.05 0.85 0.41
C GLY A 108 17.19 0.06 1.06
N THR A 109 17.79 0.58 2.15
CA THR A 109 18.76 -0.15 2.96
C THR A 109 18.13 -1.39 3.61
N HIS A 110 16.90 -1.27 4.10
CA HIS A 110 16.16 -2.34 4.73
C HIS A 110 15.79 -3.45 3.73
N THR A 111 15.23 -3.07 2.57
CA THR A 111 14.86 -4.02 1.52
C THR A 111 16.09 -4.71 0.92
N ALA A 112 17.16 -3.97 0.59
CA ALA A 112 18.38 -4.54 0.01
C ALA A 112 19.08 -5.53 0.96
N SER A 113 19.12 -5.22 2.25
CA SER A 113 19.68 -6.14 3.26
C SER A 113 18.78 -7.35 3.53
N THR A 114 17.47 -7.23 3.34
CA THR A 114 16.53 -8.36 3.37
C THR A 114 16.74 -9.28 2.18
N VAL A 115 16.99 -8.77 0.97
CA VAL A 115 17.27 -9.62 -0.21
C VAL A 115 18.60 -10.34 -0.06
N ALA A 116 19.68 -9.58 0.15
CA ALA A 116 21.04 -10.07 -0.03
C ALA A 116 21.99 -9.54 1.06
N GLY A 117 21.53 -9.05 2.20
CA GLY A 117 22.44 -8.68 3.29
C GLY A 117 23.32 -9.86 3.72
N ARG A 118 24.61 -9.62 3.95
CA ARG A 118 25.46 -10.66 4.51
C ARG A 118 25.04 -11.00 5.95
N ALA A 119 25.56 -12.10 6.47
CA ALA A 119 25.37 -12.43 7.88
C ALA A 119 26.06 -11.39 8.77
N VAL A 120 25.29 -10.68 9.60
CA VAL A 120 25.76 -9.75 10.64
C VAL A 120 25.35 -10.29 12.01
N TYR A 121 26.31 -10.61 12.86
CA TYR A 121 26.04 -11.19 14.17
C TYR A 121 25.66 -10.12 15.20
N ASN A 122 24.82 -10.49 16.18
CA ASN A 122 24.31 -9.59 17.23
C ASN A 122 23.54 -8.37 16.69
N ALA A 123 22.87 -8.53 15.55
CA ALA A 123 21.94 -7.55 15.03
C ALA A 123 20.71 -7.49 15.95
N SER A 124 20.29 -6.26 16.29
CA SER A 124 19.10 -5.99 17.09
C SER A 124 18.68 -4.53 16.95
N LEU A 125 17.41 -4.23 17.18
CA LEU A 125 16.94 -2.87 17.41
C LEU A 125 16.98 -2.60 18.92
N LEU A 126 18.11 -2.05 19.39
CA LEU A 126 18.33 -1.73 20.80
C LEU A 126 18.04 -2.92 21.75
N GLY A 127 18.42 -4.14 21.34
CA GLY A 127 18.22 -5.38 22.08
C GLY A 127 16.95 -6.17 21.75
N LEU A 128 15.99 -5.58 21.04
CA LEU A 128 14.84 -6.29 20.46
C LEU A 128 15.25 -7.01 19.19
N ALA A 129 14.63 -8.15 18.90
CA ALA A 129 14.97 -8.99 17.75
C ALA A 129 16.47 -9.30 17.72
N ASN A 130 17.06 -9.78 18.82
CA ASN A 130 18.50 -10.05 18.87
C ASN A 130 18.86 -11.39 18.20
N GLY A 131 19.90 -11.38 17.36
CA GLY A 131 20.42 -12.56 16.69
C GLY A 131 21.37 -12.21 15.55
N THR A 132 21.40 -13.03 14.51
CA THR A 132 22.14 -12.65 13.29
C THR A 132 21.18 -11.84 12.40
N ALA A 133 21.62 -11.01 11.46
CA ALA A 133 20.76 -10.50 10.38
C ALA A 133 21.35 -10.98 9.05
N ARG A 134 20.51 -11.39 8.09
CA ARG A 134 20.96 -11.88 6.78
C ARG A 134 19.85 -11.80 5.74
N GLY A 135 20.23 -11.72 4.47
CA GLY A 135 19.31 -11.87 3.35
C GLY A 135 19.13 -13.32 2.90
N GLY A 136 18.27 -13.51 1.89
CA GLY A 136 18.02 -14.83 1.29
C GLY A 136 19.24 -15.37 0.54
N VAL A 137 19.94 -14.50 -0.18
CA VAL A 137 21.17 -14.80 -0.92
C VAL A 137 22.35 -13.95 -0.44
N PRO A 138 22.94 -14.23 0.74
CA PRO A 138 24.02 -13.43 1.32
C PRO A 138 25.23 -13.23 0.39
N SER A 139 25.49 -14.17 -0.52
CA SER A 139 26.64 -14.11 -1.45
C SER A 139 26.35 -13.39 -2.75
N ALA A 140 25.08 -13.11 -3.09
CA ALA A 140 24.70 -12.43 -4.33
C ALA A 140 25.21 -10.98 -4.36
N ARG A 141 25.29 -10.40 -5.55
CA ARG A 141 25.64 -8.98 -5.75
C ARG A 141 24.39 -8.12 -5.71
N ILE A 142 24.56 -6.86 -5.32
CA ILE A 142 23.49 -5.86 -5.29
C ILE A 142 23.87 -4.73 -6.24
N ALA A 143 22.92 -4.32 -7.08
CA ALA A 143 22.98 -3.11 -7.86
C ALA A 143 21.82 -2.20 -7.44
N VAL A 144 22.09 -0.95 -7.11
CA VAL A 144 21.10 -0.04 -6.54
C VAL A 144 20.72 1.04 -7.55
N TYR A 145 19.42 1.26 -7.68
CA TYR A 145 18.82 2.23 -8.56
C TYR A 145 17.85 3.07 -7.72
N LYS A 146 18.32 4.22 -7.24
CA LYS A 146 17.50 5.11 -6.42
C LYS A 146 16.49 5.84 -7.30
N ILE A 147 15.22 5.55 -7.09
CA ILE A 147 14.07 6.09 -7.84
C ILE A 147 13.09 6.84 -6.96
N CYS A 148 13.25 6.77 -5.64
CA CYS A 148 12.36 7.36 -4.66
C CYS A 148 13.10 8.42 -3.82
N PHE A 149 12.41 9.52 -3.61
CA PHE A 149 12.85 10.69 -2.83
C PHE A 149 11.68 11.17 -1.96
N PRO A 150 11.85 12.21 -1.10
CA PRO A 150 10.76 12.68 -0.25
C PRO A 150 9.46 13.07 -0.99
N GLY A 151 9.54 13.45 -2.27
CA GLY A 151 8.38 13.74 -3.13
C GLY A 151 7.67 12.49 -3.70
N GLY A 152 8.21 11.29 -3.49
CA GLY A 152 7.72 10.03 -4.03
C GLY A 152 8.68 9.40 -5.04
N CYS A 153 8.15 8.50 -5.87
CA CYS A 153 8.89 7.81 -6.92
C CYS A 153 8.25 8.13 -8.26
N SER A 154 8.94 8.90 -9.12
CA SER A 154 8.35 9.32 -10.38
C SER A 154 8.31 8.19 -11.41
N ASP A 155 7.28 8.19 -12.25
CA ASP A 155 7.10 7.23 -13.35
C ASP A 155 8.29 7.22 -14.33
N ALA A 156 8.86 8.40 -14.59
CA ALA A 156 10.01 8.55 -15.48
C ALA A 156 11.28 7.94 -14.88
N ASP A 157 11.51 8.13 -13.58
CA ASP A 157 12.65 7.57 -12.86
C ASP A 157 12.56 6.05 -12.76
N ILE A 158 11.36 5.51 -12.51
CA ILE A 158 11.09 4.06 -12.52
C ILE A 158 11.46 3.45 -13.87
N LEU A 159 10.97 4.02 -14.98
CA LEU A 159 11.27 3.49 -16.32
C LEU A 159 12.75 3.59 -16.68
N ALA A 160 13.40 4.72 -16.36
CA ALA A 160 14.83 4.89 -16.60
C ALA A 160 15.66 3.86 -15.82
N ALA A 161 15.31 3.61 -14.57
CA ALA A 161 15.95 2.59 -13.75
C ALA A 161 15.76 1.17 -14.28
N PHE A 162 14.57 0.84 -14.80
CA PHE A 162 14.34 -0.45 -15.45
C PHE A 162 15.23 -0.64 -16.68
N ASP A 163 15.30 0.38 -17.56
CA ASP A 163 16.11 0.31 -18.79
C ASP A 163 17.58 0.05 -18.46
N ASP A 164 18.13 0.81 -17.52
CA ASP A 164 19.50 0.66 -17.06
C ASP A 164 19.73 -0.67 -16.34
N ALA A 165 18.82 -1.12 -15.47
CA ALA A 165 18.94 -2.41 -14.78
C ALA A 165 19.01 -3.57 -15.77
N ILE A 166 18.16 -3.55 -16.81
CA ILE A 166 18.17 -4.54 -17.89
C ILE A 166 19.50 -4.48 -18.66
N ALA A 167 19.95 -3.28 -19.04
CA ALA A 167 21.17 -3.08 -19.82
C ALA A 167 22.44 -3.47 -19.04
N ASP A 168 22.47 -3.19 -17.75
CA ASP A 168 23.57 -3.47 -16.82
C ASP A 168 23.73 -4.99 -16.56
N GLY A 169 22.66 -5.77 -16.80
CA GLY A 169 22.68 -7.22 -16.74
C GLY A 169 22.34 -7.79 -15.36
N VAL A 170 21.38 -7.20 -14.64
CA VAL A 170 20.82 -7.80 -13.42
C VAL A 170 20.08 -9.11 -13.74
N ASP A 171 19.97 -10.02 -12.77
CA ASP A 171 19.28 -11.31 -12.94
C ASP A 171 17.84 -11.29 -12.39
N ILE A 172 17.60 -10.51 -11.35
CA ILE A 172 16.33 -10.33 -10.66
C ILE A 172 16.19 -8.85 -10.31
N ILE A 173 14.98 -8.30 -10.40
CA ILE A 173 14.65 -6.97 -9.90
C ILE A 173 13.73 -7.11 -8.69
N SER A 174 14.08 -6.44 -7.60
CA SER A 174 13.22 -6.25 -6.43
C SER A 174 12.69 -4.82 -6.44
N LEU A 175 11.36 -4.69 -6.47
CA LEU A 175 10.68 -3.40 -6.53
C LEU A 175 9.62 -3.34 -5.43
N SER A 176 9.89 -2.55 -4.39
CA SER A 176 9.00 -2.40 -3.23
C SER A 176 8.17 -1.12 -3.32
N VAL A 177 7.67 -0.80 -4.51
CA VAL A 177 6.85 0.38 -4.80
C VAL A 177 5.62 0.00 -5.64
N GLY A 178 4.60 0.85 -5.63
CA GLY A 178 3.38 0.70 -6.41
C GLY A 178 2.60 2.01 -6.45
N GLY A 179 1.71 2.14 -7.43
CA GLY A 179 0.80 3.28 -7.51
C GLY A 179 -0.28 3.24 -6.42
N SER A 180 -0.96 4.37 -6.21
CA SER A 180 -2.08 4.50 -5.26
C SER A 180 -3.39 3.86 -5.73
N PHE A 181 -3.49 3.53 -7.02
CA PHE A 181 -4.64 2.86 -7.61
C PHE A 181 -4.18 1.96 -8.76
N PRO A 182 -4.92 0.89 -9.07
CA PRO A 182 -4.57 0.01 -10.18
C PRO A 182 -4.80 0.73 -11.52
N LEU A 183 -3.81 0.62 -12.40
CA LEU A 183 -3.82 1.17 -13.76
C LEU A 183 -3.81 0.03 -14.79
N ASP A 184 -4.27 0.33 -16.00
CA ASP A 184 -4.12 -0.59 -17.14
C ASP A 184 -2.62 -0.88 -17.40
N TYR A 185 -2.29 -2.08 -17.88
CA TYR A 185 -0.89 -2.51 -18.01
C TYR A 185 -0.02 -1.57 -18.85
N PHE A 186 -0.59 -0.82 -19.81
CA PHE A 186 0.15 0.11 -20.67
C PHE A 186 0.05 1.59 -20.24
N GLU A 187 -0.62 1.84 -19.11
CA GLU A 187 -0.62 3.11 -18.38
C GLU A 187 0.21 3.00 -17.09
N ASP A 188 0.54 1.78 -16.66
CA ASP A 188 1.39 1.48 -15.52
C ASP A 188 2.86 1.30 -15.93
N THR A 189 3.73 2.23 -15.49
CA THR A 189 5.17 2.20 -15.77
C THR A 189 5.88 0.98 -15.19
N ILE A 190 5.43 0.48 -14.04
CA ILE A 190 5.99 -0.72 -13.42
C ILE A 190 5.63 -1.94 -14.27
N ALA A 191 4.39 -2.04 -14.77
CA ALA A 191 3.99 -3.13 -15.65
C ALA A 191 4.79 -3.11 -16.97
N ILE A 192 5.02 -1.93 -17.56
CA ILE A 192 5.84 -1.76 -18.77
C ILE A 192 7.30 -2.18 -18.51
N GLY A 193 7.94 -1.63 -17.47
CA GLY A 193 9.32 -1.97 -17.12
C GLY A 193 9.52 -3.46 -16.80
N ALA A 194 8.56 -4.05 -16.09
CA ALA A 194 8.56 -5.48 -15.80
C ALA A 194 8.35 -6.35 -17.05
N PHE A 195 7.59 -5.87 -18.06
CA PHE A 195 7.42 -6.58 -19.33
C PHE A 195 8.76 -6.67 -20.08
N HIS A 196 9.46 -5.54 -20.19
CA HIS A 196 10.78 -5.50 -20.82
C HIS A 196 11.83 -6.30 -20.04
N SER A 197 11.75 -6.32 -18.71
CA SER A 197 12.59 -7.17 -17.87
C SER A 197 12.34 -8.64 -18.15
N MET A 198 11.07 -9.07 -18.17
CA MET A 198 10.69 -10.45 -18.46
C MET A 198 11.16 -10.90 -19.85
N LYS A 199 10.98 -10.04 -20.86
CA LYS A 199 11.47 -10.25 -22.23
C LYS A 199 12.97 -10.52 -22.30
N ASN A 200 13.74 -9.88 -21.41
CA ASN A 200 15.19 -10.07 -21.28
C ASN A 200 15.60 -11.14 -20.27
N GLY A 201 14.66 -11.97 -19.79
CA GLY A 201 14.94 -13.09 -18.90
C GLY A 201 15.10 -12.71 -17.42
N ILE A 202 14.65 -11.52 -17.03
CA ILE A 202 14.77 -10.95 -15.69
C ILE A 202 13.40 -10.95 -15.01
N LEU A 203 13.27 -11.63 -13.87
CA LEU A 203 12.03 -11.60 -13.08
C LEU A 203 11.98 -10.32 -12.26
N THR A 204 10.85 -9.63 -12.29
CA THR A 204 10.54 -8.52 -11.38
C THR A 204 9.62 -9.03 -10.27
N SER A 205 10.04 -8.85 -9.02
CA SER A 205 9.22 -9.09 -7.82
C SER A 205 8.71 -7.74 -7.30
N ASN A 206 7.41 -7.65 -7.11
CA ASN A 206 6.69 -6.45 -6.69
C ASN A 206 5.96 -6.69 -5.37
N SER A 207 5.94 -5.69 -4.50
CA SER A 207 5.04 -5.66 -3.34
C SER A 207 3.58 -5.57 -3.80
N ALA A 208 2.65 -6.23 -3.08
CA ALA A 208 1.23 -6.16 -3.43
C ALA A 208 0.56 -4.81 -3.10
N GLY A 209 1.12 -4.04 -2.16
CA GLY A 209 0.50 -2.81 -1.62
C GLY A 209 0.04 -2.98 -0.17
N ASN A 210 -0.21 -1.86 0.49
CA ASN A 210 -0.54 -1.81 1.92
C ASN A 210 -1.94 -1.22 2.20
N ASP A 211 -2.85 -1.27 1.22
CA ASP A 211 -4.22 -0.71 1.29
C ASP A 211 -5.29 -1.79 1.54
N GLY A 212 -4.89 -2.91 2.13
CA GLY A 212 -5.79 -3.97 2.60
C GLY A 212 -6.57 -3.58 3.86
N PRO A 213 -7.55 -4.41 4.29
CA PRO A 213 -7.91 -5.72 3.73
C PRO A 213 -9.01 -5.63 2.65
N THR A 214 -9.29 -4.43 2.13
CA THR A 214 -10.39 -4.22 1.18
C THR A 214 -10.16 -5.02 -0.13
N PRO A 215 -11.16 -5.79 -0.62
CA PRO A 215 -11.01 -6.55 -1.86
C PRO A 215 -10.71 -5.64 -3.07
N GLY A 216 -9.77 -6.07 -3.92
CA GLY A 216 -9.35 -5.33 -5.11
C GLY A 216 -8.39 -4.17 -4.85
N SER A 217 -7.77 -4.10 -3.66
CA SER A 217 -6.80 -3.05 -3.30
C SER A 217 -5.37 -3.29 -3.81
N ILE A 218 -5.09 -4.40 -4.49
CA ILE A 218 -3.77 -4.65 -5.08
C ILE A 218 -3.54 -3.75 -6.32
N THR A 219 -2.34 -3.17 -6.42
CA THR A 219 -1.98 -2.25 -7.51
C THR A 219 -0.94 -2.83 -8.48
N ASN A 220 -0.04 -3.68 -8.00
CA ASN A 220 0.91 -4.41 -8.85
C ASN A 220 0.27 -5.68 -9.46
N LEU A 221 -0.31 -5.55 -10.65
CA LEU A 221 -1.23 -6.55 -11.23
C LEU A 221 -0.67 -7.38 -12.39
N SER A 222 0.47 -7.00 -12.97
CA SER A 222 0.94 -7.60 -14.22
C SER A 222 1.17 -9.12 -14.11
N PRO A 223 0.71 -9.95 -15.07
CA PRO A 223 0.94 -11.40 -15.03
C PRO A 223 2.42 -11.80 -15.14
N TRP A 224 3.24 -10.99 -15.80
CA TRP A 224 4.67 -11.24 -16.00
C TRP A 224 5.55 -10.83 -14.81
N SER A 225 5.01 -10.15 -13.80
CA SER A 225 5.70 -9.89 -12.52
C SER A 225 5.19 -10.78 -11.38
N LEU A 226 6.01 -11.00 -10.35
CA LEU A 226 5.64 -11.71 -9.13
C LEU A 226 5.07 -10.71 -8.11
N SER A 227 3.78 -10.80 -7.77
CA SER A 227 3.16 -9.91 -6.76
C SER A 227 3.09 -10.58 -5.39
N VAL A 228 3.64 -9.92 -4.37
CA VAL A 228 3.92 -10.54 -3.06
C VAL A 228 3.12 -9.89 -1.93
N ALA A 229 2.24 -10.66 -1.30
CA ALA A 229 1.52 -10.25 -0.09
C ALA A 229 2.38 -10.40 1.18
N ALA A 230 2.01 -9.69 2.25
CA ALA A 230 2.70 -9.76 3.53
C ALA A 230 1.99 -10.69 4.50
N SER A 231 2.75 -11.58 5.14
CA SER A 231 2.27 -12.41 6.24
C SER A 231 3.14 -12.27 7.48
N SER A 232 2.54 -12.55 8.63
CA SER A 232 3.19 -12.58 9.93
C SER A 232 4.20 -13.72 10.03
N ILE A 233 5.19 -13.52 10.89
CA ILE A 233 6.04 -14.58 11.42
C ILE A 233 5.56 -14.93 12.83
N ASP A 234 6.10 -16.01 13.39
CA ASP A 234 5.74 -16.42 14.74
C ASP A 234 6.36 -15.59 15.86
N ARG A 235 7.16 -14.57 15.56
CA ARG A 235 7.54 -13.54 16.54
C ARG A 235 6.56 -12.37 16.44
N LYS A 236 6.00 -11.97 17.58
CA LYS A 236 5.21 -10.75 17.73
C LYS A 236 5.89 -9.80 18.71
N PHE A 237 5.73 -8.48 18.57
CA PHE A 237 6.13 -7.51 19.59
C PHE A 237 4.91 -7.03 20.37
N LEU A 238 4.99 -7.14 21.70
CA LEU A 238 3.99 -6.58 22.61
C LEU A 238 4.67 -5.67 23.63
N THR A 239 3.98 -4.60 24.00
CA THR A 239 4.41 -3.63 25.00
C THR A 239 3.42 -3.59 26.13
N GLN A 240 3.92 -3.64 27.36
CA GLN A 240 3.08 -3.64 28.56
C GLN A 240 3.06 -2.25 29.19
N ILE A 241 1.89 -1.86 29.71
CA ILE A 241 1.74 -0.76 30.63
C ILE A 241 1.30 -1.28 31.99
N VAL A 242 2.08 -0.94 33.03
CA VAL A 242 1.77 -1.26 34.43
C VAL A 242 1.27 0.00 35.10
N LEU A 243 0.00 0.01 35.50
CA LEU A 243 -0.64 1.12 36.21
C LEU A 243 -0.24 1.12 37.69
N GLY A 244 -0.37 2.26 38.38
CA GLY A 244 -0.03 2.40 39.80
C GLY A 244 -0.93 1.59 40.75
N ASN A 245 -2.02 1.00 40.26
CA ASN A 245 -2.83 0.00 40.98
C ASN A 245 -2.40 -1.45 40.71
N ASN A 246 -1.25 -1.66 40.06
CA ASN A 246 -0.69 -2.93 39.61
C ASN A 246 -1.49 -3.69 38.54
N MET A 247 -2.50 -3.07 37.93
CA MET A 247 -3.14 -3.62 36.74
C MET A 247 -2.19 -3.48 35.56
N THR A 248 -2.15 -4.51 34.71
CA THR A 248 -1.29 -4.55 33.51
C THR A 248 -2.15 -4.75 32.28
N TYR A 249 -1.89 -3.94 31.26
CA TYR A 249 -2.47 -4.05 29.92
C TYR A 249 -1.34 -4.13 28.91
N GLU A 250 -1.62 -4.64 27.72
CA GLU A 250 -0.61 -4.76 26.68
C GLU A 250 -1.21 -4.65 25.28
N GLY A 251 -0.40 -4.20 24.34
CA GLY A 251 -0.75 -4.27 22.94
C GLY A 251 0.47 -4.11 22.03
N PRO A 252 0.26 -4.17 20.71
CA PRO A 252 1.36 -4.33 19.77
C PRO A 252 2.06 -2.99 19.53
N THR A 253 3.33 -2.93 19.90
CA THR A 253 4.19 -1.75 19.73
C THR A 253 5.64 -2.21 19.85
N VAL A 254 6.55 -1.59 19.09
CA VAL A 254 8.01 -1.74 19.21
C VAL A 254 8.55 -0.59 20.07
N ASN A 255 8.43 -0.76 21.38
CA ASN A 255 8.94 0.14 22.39
C ASN A 255 10.38 -0.25 22.80
N THR A 256 11.36 0.53 22.37
CA THR A 256 12.78 0.30 22.68
C THR A 256 13.23 0.90 24.01
N PHE A 257 12.40 1.76 24.61
CA PHE A 257 12.74 2.53 25.80
C PHE A 257 12.65 1.69 27.07
N ASP A 258 13.56 1.94 28.02
CA ASP A 258 13.47 1.33 29.35
C ASP A 258 12.32 1.96 30.15
N GLY A 259 11.63 1.15 30.93
CA GLY A 259 10.45 1.59 31.68
C GLY A 259 10.79 2.53 32.83
N ALA A 260 10.03 3.62 32.93
CA ALA A 260 10.04 4.56 34.05
C ALA A 260 8.62 4.86 34.52
N ILE A 261 8.45 5.05 35.83
CA ILE A 261 7.14 5.43 36.41
C ILE A 261 6.94 6.94 36.23
N HIS A 262 5.87 7.31 35.53
CA HIS A 262 5.44 8.69 35.35
C HIS A 262 3.99 8.87 35.79
N PRO A 263 3.57 10.09 36.20
CA PRO A 263 2.15 10.41 36.28
C PRO A 263 1.49 10.20 34.91
N ILE A 264 0.24 9.76 34.88
CA ILE A 264 -0.52 9.56 33.64
C ILE A 264 -1.75 10.48 33.60
N VAL A 265 -2.03 11.07 32.43
CA VAL A 265 -3.15 11.99 32.20
C VAL A 265 -3.88 11.64 30.92
N TYR A 266 -5.15 12.01 30.83
CA TYR A 266 -5.94 11.89 29.61
C TYR A 266 -5.84 13.18 28.79
N GLY A 267 -5.60 13.07 27.48
CA GLY A 267 -5.43 14.21 26.57
C GLY A 267 -6.55 15.25 26.68
N ALA A 268 -7.81 14.81 26.73
CA ALA A 268 -8.97 15.69 26.86
C ALA A 268 -8.97 16.55 28.15
N SER A 269 -8.19 16.18 29.17
CA SER A 269 -8.08 16.89 30.45
C SER A 269 -6.97 17.93 30.48
N VAL A 270 -6.16 18.04 29.42
CA VAL A 270 -5.01 18.94 29.32
C VAL A 270 -5.01 19.80 28.04
N PRO A 271 -6.15 20.40 27.63
CA PRO A 271 -6.22 21.18 26.41
C PRO A 271 -5.37 22.45 26.49
N ASN A 272 -4.73 22.80 25.37
CA ASN A 272 -4.02 24.06 25.19
C ASN A 272 -4.99 25.22 24.96
N THR A 273 -5.70 25.58 26.03
CA THR A 273 -6.70 26.67 26.02
C THR A 273 -6.11 28.03 25.63
N LYS A 274 -4.79 28.23 25.79
CA LYS A 274 -4.09 29.45 25.34
C LYS A 274 -4.03 29.57 23.81
N LYS A 275 -4.05 28.44 23.10
CA LYS A 275 -4.11 28.38 21.63
C LYS A 275 -5.54 28.16 21.09
N GLY A 276 -6.55 28.15 21.96
CA GLY A 276 -7.96 28.02 21.57
C GLY A 276 -8.47 26.58 21.45
N PHE A 277 -7.65 25.58 21.77
CA PHE A 277 -8.05 24.18 21.74
C PHE A 277 -8.92 23.79 22.94
N THR A 278 -9.77 22.80 22.71
CA THR A 278 -10.73 22.25 23.66
C THR A 278 -10.39 20.80 24.02
N SER A 279 -11.19 20.23 24.93
CA SER A 279 -11.12 18.81 25.26
C SER A 279 -11.41 17.91 24.05
N ASP A 280 -12.23 18.36 23.10
CA ASP A 280 -12.59 17.58 21.91
C ASP A 280 -11.43 17.45 20.92
N ASP A 281 -10.54 18.45 20.88
CA ASP A 281 -9.33 18.42 20.04
C ASP A 281 -8.19 17.67 20.75
N SER A 282 -7.94 18.03 22.02
CA SER A 282 -6.82 17.50 22.80
C SER A 282 -6.93 16.01 23.18
N ARG A 283 -8.13 15.41 23.11
CA ARG A 283 -8.29 13.95 23.30
C ARG A 283 -7.53 13.13 22.26
N TYR A 284 -7.39 13.67 21.04
CA TYR A 284 -6.67 13.04 19.94
C TYR A 284 -5.17 13.38 19.97
N CYS A 285 -4.75 14.30 20.86
CA CYS A 285 -3.39 14.80 20.88
C CYS A 285 -2.99 15.42 19.52
N GLU A 286 -3.92 16.12 18.86
CA GLU A 286 -3.67 16.86 17.63
C GLU A 286 -2.49 17.84 17.78
N PRO A 287 -1.84 18.24 16.67
CA PRO A 287 -0.77 19.23 16.70
C PRO A 287 -1.15 20.46 17.54
N ASP A 288 -0.27 20.86 18.45
CA ASP A 288 -0.43 22.00 19.37
C ASP A 288 -1.60 21.93 20.38
N SER A 289 -2.42 20.88 20.36
CA SER A 289 -3.66 20.78 21.15
C SER A 289 -3.44 20.52 22.65
N LEU A 290 -2.27 20.01 23.05
CA LEU A 290 -1.92 19.70 24.44
C LEU A 290 -1.23 20.89 25.12
N ASP A 291 -1.62 21.25 26.35
CA ASP A 291 -0.90 22.29 27.12
C ASP A 291 0.46 21.75 27.58
N PRO A 292 1.60 22.29 27.10
CA PRO A 292 2.93 21.79 27.43
C PRO A 292 3.22 21.75 28.93
N THR A 293 2.66 22.70 29.69
CA THR A 293 2.86 22.79 31.14
C THR A 293 2.13 21.68 31.91
N LEU A 294 1.06 21.13 31.32
CA LEU A 294 0.25 20.09 31.93
C LEU A 294 0.70 18.68 31.51
N VAL A 295 1.39 18.52 30.38
CA VAL A 295 1.89 17.21 29.90
C VAL A 295 3.36 16.95 30.23
N GLN A 296 4.15 17.98 30.54
CA GLN A 296 5.57 17.84 30.87
C GLN A 296 5.81 16.73 31.92
N ASN A 297 6.68 15.77 31.57
CA ASN A 297 7.08 14.64 32.41
C ASN A 297 5.97 13.61 32.72
N LYS A 298 4.88 13.56 31.92
CA LYS A 298 3.75 12.65 32.10
C LYS A 298 3.56 11.72 30.92
N ILE A 299 2.89 10.59 31.17
CA ILE A 299 2.32 9.74 30.13
C ILE A 299 0.96 10.31 29.73
N VAL A 300 0.67 10.45 28.44
CA VAL A 300 -0.60 10.97 27.93
C VAL A 300 -1.39 9.85 27.26
N VAL A 301 -2.68 9.72 27.56
CA VAL A 301 -3.60 8.85 26.81
C VAL A 301 -4.20 9.66 25.67
N CYS A 302 -3.96 9.20 24.43
CA CYS A 302 -4.42 9.80 23.18
C CYS A 302 -5.35 8.83 22.46
N GLU A 303 -6.45 9.32 21.92
CA GLU A 303 -7.41 8.53 21.14
C GLU A 303 -7.14 8.55 19.63
N ASP A 304 -5.89 8.82 19.27
CA ASP A 304 -5.44 8.87 17.89
C ASP A 304 -4.09 8.19 17.74
N PHE A 305 -3.93 7.52 16.60
CA PHE A 305 -2.74 6.74 16.28
C PHE A 305 -1.50 7.63 16.10
N ASP A 306 -1.69 8.83 15.54
CA ASP A 306 -0.62 9.81 15.29
C ASP A 306 -0.34 10.72 16.51
N GLY A 307 -1.11 10.56 17.59
CA GLY A 307 -0.95 11.31 18.83
C GLY A 307 0.45 11.27 19.48
N PRO A 308 1.24 10.18 19.40
CA PRO A 308 2.56 10.11 20.02
C PRO A 308 3.57 11.17 19.56
N GLU A 309 3.61 11.51 18.28
CA GLU A 309 4.52 12.53 17.74
C GLU A 309 4.22 13.91 18.35
N ASN A 310 2.96 14.33 18.27
CA ASN A 310 2.49 15.60 18.81
C ASN A 310 2.64 15.70 20.33
N ALA A 311 2.44 14.58 21.03
CA ALA A 311 2.65 14.50 22.47
C ALA A 311 4.14 14.66 22.85
N LEU A 312 5.06 14.09 22.07
CA LEU A 312 6.50 14.31 22.25
C LEU A 312 6.85 15.79 22.11
N LEU A 313 6.40 16.44 21.04
CA LEU A 313 6.65 17.87 20.79
C LEU A 313 6.07 18.76 21.89
N SER A 314 5.00 18.30 22.56
CA SER A 314 4.40 18.97 23.71
C SER A 314 5.12 18.71 25.05
N GLY A 315 6.10 17.81 25.08
CA GLY A 315 6.92 17.50 26.26
C GLY A 315 6.49 16.28 27.08
N ALA A 316 5.65 15.40 26.51
CA ALA A 316 5.26 14.14 27.16
C ALA A 316 6.45 13.19 27.34
N SER A 317 6.37 12.31 28.34
CA SER A 317 7.36 11.25 28.60
C SER A 317 6.94 9.87 28.12
N GLY A 318 5.70 9.74 27.64
CA GLY A 318 5.21 8.53 27.00
C GLY A 318 3.76 8.69 26.58
N VAL A 319 3.27 7.78 25.75
CA VAL A 319 1.89 7.81 25.25
C VAL A 319 1.22 6.44 25.38
N VAL A 320 -0.06 6.45 25.73
CA VAL A 320 -0.95 5.33 25.51
C VAL A 320 -1.85 5.71 24.34
N VAL A 321 -1.69 5.03 23.22
CA VAL A 321 -2.61 5.14 22.09
C VAL A 321 -3.81 4.24 22.38
N GLU A 322 -5.00 4.81 22.33
CA GLU A 322 -6.25 4.13 22.62
C GLU A 322 -7.16 4.13 21.38
N GLY A 323 -7.63 2.95 20.99
CA GLY A 323 -8.59 2.81 19.90
C GLY A 323 -8.53 1.42 19.25
N ASP A 324 -9.44 1.18 18.30
CA ASP A 324 -9.45 -0.03 17.46
C ASP A 324 -9.23 0.39 16.00
N PHE A 325 -7.98 0.68 15.65
CA PHE A 325 -7.58 1.14 14.31
C PHE A 325 -7.33 0.01 13.31
N GLY A 326 -7.49 -1.26 13.72
CA GLY A 326 -7.24 -2.42 12.86
C GLY A 326 -5.76 -2.82 12.79
N TYR A 327 -4.94 -2.34 13.74
CA TYR A 327 -3.50 -2.58 13.80
C TYR A 327 -3.10 -3.55 14.92
N GLU A 328 -3.99 -4.49 15.27
CA GLU A 328 -3.73 -5.45 16.36
C GLU A 328 -2.74 -6.55 15.96
N ASP A 329 -2.43 -6.67 14.66
CA ASP A 329 -1.64 -7.72 14.04
C ASP A 329 -0.24 -7.30 13.57
N LEU A 330 0.17 -6.05 13.82
CA LEU A 330 1.52 -5.51 13.59
C LEU A 330 1.93 -4.52 14.69
N ALA A 331 3.23 -4.28 14.83
CA ALA A 331 3.76 -3.34 15.81
C ALA A 331 4.49 -2.14 15.16
N PHE A 332 4.23 -0.94 15.68
CA PHE A 332 4.87 0.30 15.24
C PHE A 332 5.92 0.80 16.23
N SER A 333 6.93 1.51 15.73
CA SER A 333 7.90 2.24 16.55
C SER A 333 7.46 3.69 16.70
N TYR A 334 7.61 4.27 17.89
CA TYR A 334 7.29 5.67 18.18
C TYR A 334 8.49 6.40 18.77
N PRO A 335 8.57 7.74 18.67
CA PRO A 335 9.76 8.52 19.07
C PRO A 335 9.89 8.68 20.61
N LEU A 336 8.92 8.18 21.38
CA LEU A 336 8.91 8.13 22.84
C LEU A 336 8.28 6.81 23.35
N PRO A 337 8.35 6.49 24.66
CA PRO A 337 7.74 5.29 25.20
C PRO A 337 6.24 5.22 24.92
N THR A 338 5.80 4.24 24.12
CA THR A 338 4.40 4.12 23.70
C THR A 338 3.87 2.70 23.83
N THR A 339 2.59 2.57 24.13
CA THR A 339 1.83 1.32 23.92
C THR A 339 0.51 1.63 23.22
N TYR A 340 0.15 0.82 22.24
CA TYR A 340 -1.18 0.81 21.62
C TYR A 340 -2.09 -0.15 22.38
N LEU A 341 -3.29 0.27 22.76
CA LEU A 341 -4.29 -0.53 23.46
C LEU A 341 -5.63 -0.49 22.71
N SER A 342 -6.31 -1.63 22.70
CA SER A 342 -7.71 -1.72 22.25
C SER A 342 -8.61 -0.74 23.02
N SER A 343 -9.74 -0.36 22.42
CA SER A 343 -10.70 0.54 23.10
C SER A 343 -11.15 -0.03 24.46
N GLN A 344 -11.26 -1.36 24.57
CA GLN A 344 -11.64 -2.01 25.82
C GLN A 344 -10.63 -1.77 26.95
N ASP A 345 -9.35 -1.98 26.67
CA ASP A 345 -8.28 -1.80 27.65
C ASP A 345 -8.00 -0.32 27.92
N GLY A 346 -8.09 0.50 26.87
CA GLY A 346 -8.04 1.94 26.93
C GLY A 346 -9.07 2.57 27.88
N ILE A 347 -10.34 2.20 27.74
CA ILE A 347 -11.41 2.61 28.66
C ILE A 347 -11.10 2.19 30.10
N ALA A 348 -10.47 1.03 30.30
CA ALA A 348 -10.08 0.58 31.63
C ALA A 348 -8.95 1.45 32.22
N VAL A 349 -7.97 1.88 31.41
CA VAL A 349 -6.94 2.86 31.79
C VAL A 349 -7.57 4.21 32.14
N LEU A 350 -8.49 4.73 31.32
CA LEU A 350 -9.21 5.99 31.60
C LEU A 350 -10.02 5.91 32.90
N LYS A 351 -10.67 4.78 33.16
CA LYS A 351 -11.37 4.53 34.43
C LYS A 351 -10.42 4.53 35.62
N TYR A 352 -9.21 3.97 35.47
CA TYR A 352 -8.18 4.03 36.51
C TYR A 352 -7.74 5.48 36.77
N ILE A 353 -7.48 6.27 35.72
CA ILE A 353 -7.09 7.68 35.84
C ILE A 353 -8.10 8.45 36.68
N ASN A 354 -9.40 8.23 36.45
CA ASN A 354 -10.50 8.87 37.20
C ASN A 354 -10.73 8.31 38.61
N SER A 355 -10.09 7.19 38.98
CA SER A 355 -10.29 6.53 40.28
C SER A 355 -9.35 7.02 41.40
N THR A 356 -8.31 7.79 41.06
CA THR A 356 -7.28 8.27 41.99
C THR A 356 -6.84 9.68 41.64
N THR A 357 -6.39 10.45 42.64
CA THR A 357 -5.87 11.82 42.45
C THR A 357 -4.40 11.86 42.02
N THR A 358 -3.69 10.74 42.11
CA THR A 358 -2.27 10.62 41.71
C THR A 358 -2.07 9.39 40.81
N PRO A 359 -2.72 9.34 39.64
CA PRO A 359 -2.57 8.23 38.70
C PRO A 359 -1.14 8.20 38.17
N SER A 360 -0.56 7.01 38.10
CA SER A 360 0.78 6.78 37.53
C SER A 360 0.79 5.51 36.71
N ALA A 361 1.74 5.42 35.79
CA ALA A 361 1.94 4.24 34.97
C ALA A 361 3.42 4.09 34.57
N ASN A 362 3.77 2.89 34.11
CA ASN A 362 5.08 2.56 33.58
C ASN A 362 4.89 1.77 32.28
N ILE A 363 5.35 2.34 31.16
CA ILE A 363 5.39 1.66 29.86
C ILE A 363 6.72 0.92 29.77
N LEU A 364 6.65 -0.42 29.76
CA LEU A 364 7.84 -1.27 29.76
C LEU A 364 8.40 -1.42 28.36
N LYS A 365 9.68 -1.76 28.26
CA LYS A 365 10.29 -2.20 27.00
C LYS A 365 9.51 -3.39 26.42
N SER A 366 9.40 -3.46 25.10
CA SER A 366 8.69 -4.57 24.45
C SER A 366 9.30 -5.92 24.75
N TYR A 367 8.46 -6.95 24.65
CA TYR A 367 8.87 -8.34 24.72
C TYR A 367 8.36 -9.11 23.48
N GLU A 368 8.92 -10.31 23.26
CA GLU A 368 8.80 -11.07 22.01
C GLU A 368 8.09 -12.42 22.21
N PRO A 369 6.75 -12.47 22.42
CA PRO A 369 6.05 -13.74 22.51
C PRO A 369 6.02 -14.48 21.17
N VAL A 370 5.86 -15.81 21.26
CA VAL A 370 5.67 -16.68 20.09
C VAL A 370 4.18 -16.75 19.73
N ASP A 371 3.84 -16.29 18.53
CA ASP A 371 2.51 -16.44 17.96
C ASP A 371 2.38 -17.77 17.20
N LYS A 372 1.53 -18.65 17.74
CA LYS A 372 1.23 -19.96 17.13
C LYS A 372 0.21 -19.86 15.99
N ALA A 373 -0.40 -18.70 15.78
CA ALA A 373 -1.32 -18.47 14.68
C ALA A 373 -0.59 -18.23 13.36
N ALA A 374 0.67 -17.78 13.39
CA ALA A 374 1.47 -17.51 12.20
C ALA A 374 1.70 -18.76 11.30
N PRO A 375 1.83 -18.57 9.97
CA PRO A 375 1.66 -17.31 9.27
C PRO A 375 0.18 -16.97 9.07
N THR A 376 -0.16 -15.70 9.21
CA THR A 376 -1.44 -15.09 8.84
C THR A 376 -1.17 -13.92 7.93
N VAL A 377 -2.04 -13.68 6.95
CA VAL A 377 -1.92 -12.50 6.11
C VAL A 377 -2.31 -11.29 6.94
N VAL A 378 -1.47 -10.26 6.93
CA VAL A 378 -1.65 -9.06 7.76
C VAL A 378 -2.72 -8.14 7.17
N SER A 379 -3.45 -7.44 8.04
CA SER A 379 -4.56 -6.54 7.77
C SER A 379 -4.29 -5.59 6.59
N PHE A 380 -3.19 -4.84 6.65
CA PHE A 380 -2.83 -3.85 5.64
C PHE A 380 -2.48 -4.47 4.28
N SER A 381 -2.11 -5.75 4.19
CA SER A 381 -1.64 -6.29 2.90
C SER A 381 -2.77 -6.20 1.87
N SER A 382 -2.50 -5.62 0.71
CA SER A 382 -3.54 -5.46 -0.32
C SER A 382 -4.11 -6.79 -0.80
N ARG A 383 -5.37 -6.78 -1.22
CA ARG A 383 -6.15 -7.97 -1.62
C ARG A 383 -6.51 -7.96 -3.09
N GLY A 384 -6.54 -9.15 -3.68
CA GLY A 384 -7.23 -9.40 -4.94
C GLY A 384 -8.75 -9.22 -4.83
N PRO A 385 -9.48 -9.40 -5.94
CA PRO A 385 -8.99 -9.80 -7.26
C PRO A 385 -8.29 -8.67 -8.02
N SER A 386 -7.59 -9.00 -9.12
CA SER A 386 -7.06 -8.01 -10.06
C SER A 386 -8.21 -7.26 -10.75
N LEU A 387 -8.24 -5.94 -10.64
CA LEU A 387 -9.29 -5.12 -11.28
C LEU A 387 -9.10 -4.97 -12.80
N ILE A 388 -7.91 -5.29 -13.32
CA ILE A 388 -7.59 -5.25 -14.75
C ILE A 388 -7.90 -6.58 -15.41
N THR A 389 -7.48 -7.70 -14.80
CA THR A 389 -7.75 -9.04 -15.32
C THR A 389 -8.20 -9.98 -14.21
N LEU A 390 -9.52 -10.06 -14.00
CA LEU A 390 -10.14 -10.89 -12.96
C LEU A 390 -9.84 -12.39 -13.09
N ASP A 391 -9.55 -12.87 -14.30
CA ASP A 391 -9.24 -14.28 -14.57
C ASP A 391 -7.75 -14.63 -14.39
N VAL A 392 -6.95 -13.70 -13.86
CA VAL A 392 -5.59 -13.95 -13.33
C VAL A 392 -5.58 -13.64 -11.84
N LEU A 393 -5.33 -14.67 -11.03
CA LEU A 393 -5.31 -14.57 -9.58
C LEU A 393 -4.15 -13.67 -9.11
N LYS A 394 -4.45 -12.75 -8.19
CA LYS A 394 -3.48 -11.92 -7.47
C LYS A 394 -3.90 -11.77 -6.00
N PRO A 395 -2.95 -11.61 -5.05
CA PRO A 395 -1.49 -11.69 -5.20
C PRO A 395 -1.03 -13.11 -5.60
N ASP A 396 0.23 -13.27 -6.01
CA ASP A 396 0.74 -14.57 -6.47
C ASP A 396 1.08 -15.51 -5.31
N LEU A 397 1.67 -14.98 -4.24
CA LEU A 397 2.02 -15.70 -3.00
C LEU A 397 2.19 -14.72 -1.84
N THR A 398 2.47 -15.22 -0.64
CA THR A 398 2.91 -14.40 0.50
C THR A 398 4.30 -14.76 0.99
N ALA A 399 4.99 -13.78 1.56
CA ALA A 399 6.25 -13.93 2.29
C ALA A 399 6.22 -13.10 3.60
N PRO A 400 7.17 -13.32 4.53
CA PRO A 400 7.28 -12.55 5.75
C PRO A 400 7.37 -11.04 5.50
N GLY A 401 6.43 -10.27 6.04
CA GLY A 401 6.37 -8.82 5.86
C GLY A 401 5.97 -8.05 7.11
N VAL A 402 5.92 -8.70 8.27
CA VAL A 402 5.54 -8.07 9.55
C VAL A 402 6.69 -8.16 10.54
N ASP A 403 7.01 -7.05 11.17
CA ASP A 403 8.00 -6.90 12.22
C ASP A 403 9.38 -7.45 11.83
N ILE A 404 9.83 -7.08 10.62
CA ILE A 404 11.07 -7.57 10.01
C ILE A 404 12.24 -6.70 10.44
N LEU A 405 13.24 -7.33 11.07
CA LEU A 405 14.51 -6.69 11.39
C LEU A 405 15.48 -6.79 10.20
N ALA A 406 15.93 -5.65 9.68
CA ALA A 406 16.97 -5.58 8.67
C ALA A 406 17.83 -4.31 8.86
N ALA A 407 18.85 -4.12 8.01
CA ALA A 407 19.73 -2.96 8.12
C ALA A 407 18.93 -1.66 7.94
N TRP A 408 19.39 -0.59 8.58
CA TRP A 408 18.77 0.73 8.49
C TRP A 408 19.78 1.79 8.08
N SER A 409 19.29 2.84 7.43
CA SER A 409 20.14 3.98 7.12
C SER A 409 20.54 4.69 8.41
N MET A 410 21.83 4.97 8.58
CA MET A 410 22.29 5.86 9.65
C MET A 410 22.17 7.34 9.27
N GLY A 411 21.53 7.64 8.13
CA GLY A 411 21.15 8.99 7.70
C GLY A 411 19.80 9.46 8.24
N THR A 412 19.03 8.57 8.89
CA THR A 412 17.72 8.86 9.49
C THR A 412 17.59 8.23 10.89
N THR A 413 16.52 8.57 11.60
CA THR A 413 16.19 8.00 12.91
C THR A 413 15.36 6.73 12.76
N VAL A 414 15.02 6.08 13.88
CA VAL A 414 14.18 4.87 13.89
C VAL A 414 12.81 5.12 13.27
N THR A 415 12.21 6.28 13.52
CA THR A 415 10.88 6.62 13.01
C THR A 415 10.90 7.62 11.86
N GLY A 416 12.00 8.37 11.65
CA GLY A 416 12.04 9.50 10.71
C GLY A 416 11.36 10.77 11.26
N GLU A 417 10.67 10.68 12.39
CA GLU A 417 9.87 11.77 12.98
C GLU A 417 10.71 12.82 13.70
N GLU A 418 10.18 14.04 13.76
CA GLU A 418 10.78 15.13 14.53
C GLU A 418 10.87 14.77 16.02
N GLY A 419 12.05 14.97 16.61
CA GLY A 419 12.30 14.70 18.02
C GLY A 419 12.78 13.28 18.33
N ASP A 420 12.67 12.31 17.41
CA ASP A 420 13.42 11.06 17.58
C ASP A 420 14.92 11.33 17.44
N THR A 421 15.72 10.71 18.31
CA THR A 421 17.18 10.86 18.32
C THR A 421 17.90 9.53 18.15
N ARG A 422 17.14 8.43 18.02
CA ARG A 422 17.69 7.08 17.89
C ARG A 422 18.16 6.85 16.46
N VAL A 423 19.47 6.97 16.23
CA VAL A 423 20.12 6.54 14.98
C VAL A 423 20.72 5.15 15.21
N VAL A 424 20.27 4.16 14.45
CA VAL A 424 20.57 2.74 14.68
C VAL A 424 20.97 2.02 13.38
N PRO A 425 21.79 0.96 13.45
CA PRO A 425 22.19 0.21 12.26
C PRO A 425 21.14 -0.81 11.78
N PHE A 426 20.13 -1.13 12.59
CA PHE A 426 19.06 -2.07 12.29
C PHE A 426 17.72 -1.52 12.78
N ASN A 427 16.66 -1.71 11.99
CA ASN A 427 15.31 -1.28 12.32
C ASN A 427 14.29 -2.39 12.09
N ILE A 428 13.12 -2.28 12.74
CA ILE A 428 12.00 -3.20 12.65
C ILE A 428 10.83 -2.47 12.00
N ILE A 429 10.46 -2.89 10.80
CA ILE A 429 9.33 -2.32 10.05
C ILE A 429 8.49 -3.42 9.40
N SER A 430 7.28 -3.04 9.00
CA SER A 430 6.26 -3.89 8.41
C SER A 430 5.81 -3.33 7.07
N GLY A 431 5.47 -4.20 6.14
CA GLY A 431 4.99 -3.82 4.82
C GLY A 431 5.08 -4.96 3.81
N THR A 432 4.30 -4.90 2.73
CA THR A 432 4.54 -5.73 1.54
C THR A 432 5.90 -5.40 0.90
N SER A 433 6.43 -4.22 1.20
CA SER A 433 7.81 -3.84 0.91
C SER A 433 8.86 -4.70 1.61
N MET A 434 8.55 -5.37 2.71
CA MET A 434 9.44 -6.30 3.39
C MET A 434 9.23 -7.75 2.92
N SER A 435 8.02 -8.11 2.44
CA SER A 435 7.78 -9.42 1.86
C SER A 435 8.34 -9.56 0.44
N CYS A 436 8.26 -8.50 -0.38
CA CYS A 436 8.88 -8.43 -1.71
C CYS A 436 10.37 -8.83 -1.73
N PRO A 437 11.26 -8.29 -0.88
CA PRO A 437 12.66 -8.66 -0.86
C PRO A 437 12.90 -10.09 -0.34
N HIS A 438 12.03 -10.64 0.51
CA HIS A 438 12.09 -12.07 0.84
C HIS A 438 11.82 -12.95 -0.39
N ALA A 439 10.79 -12.61 -1.17
CA ALA A 439 10.49 -13.32 -2.41
C ALA A 439 11.58 -13.14 -3.48
N SER A 440 12.15 -11.94 -3.59
CA SER A 440 13.29 -11.65 -4.47
C SER A 440 14.53 -12.47 -4.09
N GLY A 441 14.83 -12.57 -2.79
CA GLY A 441 15.91 -13.41 -2.28
C GLY A 441 15.68 -14.90 -2.57
N ALA A 442 14.45 -15.38 -2.45
CA ALA A 442 14.08 -16.75 -2.83
C ALA A 442 14.18 -16.98 -4.35
N ALA A 443 13.75 -16.02 -5.18
CA ALA A 443 13.88 -16.08 -6.63
C ALA A 443 15.35 -16.12 -7.08
N ALA A 444 16.19 -15.27 -6.47
CA ALA A 444 17.64 -15.26 -6.69
C ALA A 444 18.30 -16.58 -6.26
N TYR A 445 17.84 -17.16 -5.13
CA TYR A 445 18.28 -18.48 -4.69
C TYR A 445 17.94 -19.55 -5.75
N VAL A 446 16.70 -19.61 -6.24
CA VAL A 446 16.30 -20.53 -7.33
C VAL A 446 17.14 -20.29 -8.59
N LYS A 447 17.32 -19.03 -9.01
CA LYS A 447 18.15 -18.66 -10.18
C LYS A 447 19.59 -19.14 -10.04
N SER A 448 20.15 -19.16 -8.83
CA SER A 448 21.53 -19.64 -8.61
C SER A 448 21.70 -21.14 -8.89
N PHE A 449 20.65 -21.95 -8.67
CA PHE A 449 20.65 -23.38 -9.04
C PHE A 449 20.28 -23.59 -10.50
N HIS A 450 19.44 -22.70 -11.05
CA HIS A 450 18.88 -22.80 -12.40
C HIS A 450 19.12 -21.52 -13.21
N PRO A 451 20.37 -21.23 -13.60
CA PRO A 451 20.73 -19.94 -14.21
C PRO A 451 20.07 -19.70 -15.58
N THR A 452 19.61 -20.76 -16.25
CA THR A 452 18.95 -20.69 -17.57
C THR A 452 17.43 -20.59 -17.49
N TRP A 453 16.82 -20.73 -16.30
CA TRP A 453 15.37 -20.65 -16.19
C TRP A 453 14.85 -19.26 -16.52
N SER A 454 13.69 -19.26 -17.19
CA SER A 454 12.92 -18.06 -17.49
C SER A 454 12.35 -17.43 -16.21
N PRO A 455 11.94 -16.15 -16.26
CA PRO A 455 11.18 -15.51 -15.19
C PRO A 455 9.93 -16.29 -14.79
N ALA A 456 9.18 -16.82 -15.77
CA ALA A 456 7.96 -17.58 -15.55
C ALA A 456 8.24 -18.92 -14.85
N ALA A 457 9.33 -19.62 -15.21
CA ALA A 457 9.72 -20.87 -14.57
C ALA A 457 10.11 -20.65 -13.09
N ILE A 458 10.87 -19.59 -12.78
CA ILE A 458 11.23 -19.22 -11.40
C ILE A 458 9.98 -18.86 -10.61
N LYS A 459 9.12 -17.99 -11.16
CA LYS A 459 7.84 -17.63 -10.55
C LYS A 459 6.98 -18.87 -10.30
N SER A 460 6.87 -19.77 -11.28
CA SER A 460 6.14 -21.03 -11.15
C SER A 460 6.69 -21.87 -10.01
N ALA A 461 8.01 -22.02 -9.91
CA ALA A 461 8.64 -22.82 -8.85
C ALA A 461 8.31 -22.27 -7.46
N LEU A 462 8.33 -20.94 -7.28
CA LEU A 462 7.97 -20.31 -6.00
C LEU A 462 6.48 -20.48 -5.66
N MET A 463 5.60 -20.36 -6.65
CA MET A 463 4.15 -20.50 -6.45
C MET A 463 3.75 -21.96 -6.20
N THR A 464 4.20 -22.91 -7.02
CA THR A 464 3.75 -24.31 -6.94
C THR A 464 4.29 -25.07 -5.74
N THR A 465 5.33 -24.55 -5.09
CA THR A 465 5.95 -25.13 -3.89
C THR A 465 5.61 -24.39 -2.60
N ALA A 466 4.84 -23.30 -2.68
CA ALA A 466 4.39 -22.54 -1.53
C ALA A 466 3.60 -23.43 -0.54
N ALA A 467 3.82 -23.21 0.75
CA ALA A 467 3.09 -23.88 1.81
C ALA A 467 1.63 -23.38 1.85
N PRO A 468 0.63 -24.28 1.78
CA PRO A 468 -0.77 -23.89 1.84
C PRO A 468 -1.11 -23.13 3.13
N MET A 469 -1.93 -22.08 3.02
CA MET A 469 -2.40 -21.30 4.16
C MET A 469 -3.85 -21.63 4.50
N SER A 470 -4.23 -21.38 5.76
CA SER A 470 -5.59 -21.68 6.23
C SER A 470 -6.57 -20.59 5.79
N SER A 471 -7.59 -20.97 5.01
CA SER A 471 -8.73 -20.10 4.67
C SER A 471 -9.61 -19.76 5.89
N THR A 472 -9.55 -20.56 6.97
CA THR A 472 -10.22 -20.21 8.24
C THR A 472 -9.56 -19.01 8.92
N LYS A 473 -8.23 -18.88 8.80
CA LYS A 473 -7.48 -17.73 9.33
C LYS A 473 -7.47 -16.55 8.37
N ASN A 474 -7.64 -16.81 7.06
CA ASN A 474 -7.64 -15.80 6.01
C ASN A 474 -8.88 -16.02 5.14
N PRO A 475 -10.04 -15.44 5.52
CA PRO A 475 -11.31 -15.70 4.85
C PRO A 475 -11.36 -15.32 3.36
N GLU A 476 -10.52 -14.37 2.93
CA GLU A 476 -10.38 -14.01 1.51
C GLU A 476 -9.58 -15.04 0.68
N ALA A 477 -9.03 -16.07 1.34
CA ALA A 477 -8.32 -17.18 0.74
C ALA A 477 -7.23 -16.75 -0.26
N GLU A 478 -7.31 -17.21 -1.50
CA GLU A 478 -6.34 -16.93 -2.56
C GLU A 478 -6.19 -15.44 -2.89
N PHE A 479 -7.22 -14.62 -2.67
CA PHE A 479 -7.09 -13.16 -2.84
C PHE A 479 -6.29 -12.48 -1.72
N ALA A 480 -5.99 -13.19 -0.64
CA ALA A 480 -5.07 -12.73 0.40
C ALA A 480 -3.66 -13.32 0.25
N TYR A 481 -3.54 -14.63 0.05
CA TYR A 481 -2.24 -15.32 0.09
C TYR A 481 -1.78 -15.93 -1.23
N GLY A 482 -2.55 -15.82 -2.31
CA GLY A 482 -2.19 -16.43 -3.60
C GLY A 482 -2.05 -17.95 -3.51
N SER A 483 -0.89 -18.48 -3.92
CA SER A 483 -0.56 -19.90 -3.77
C SER A 483 -0.20 -20.33 -2.34
N GLY A 484 0.05 -19.39 -1.43
CA GLY A 484 0.40 -19.67 -0.03
C GLY A 484 1.69 -19.00 0.43
N HIS A 485 2.25 -19.48 1.55
CA HIS A 485 3.47 -18.95 2.16
C HIS A 485 4.72 -19.54 1.51
N ILE A 486 5.64 -18.69 1.08
CA ILE A 486 6.84 -19.09 0.32
C ILE A 486 7.72 -20.12 1.05
N ASP A 487 8.25 -21.10 0.31
CA ASP A 487 9.19 -22.12 0.79
C ASP A 487 10.43 -22.18 -0.13
N PRO A 488 11.48 -21.38 0.15
CA PRO A 488 12.61 -21.22 -0.76
C PRO A 488 13.40 -22.52 -1.00
N SER A 489 13.56 -23.33 0.05
CA SER A 489 14.28 -24.61 -0.01
C SER A 489 13.62 -25.55 -1.01
N LYS A 490 12.30 -25.56 -1.02
CA LYS A 490 11.47 -26.38 -1.88
C LYS A 490 11.40 -25.86 -3.32
N ALA A 491 11.39 -24.55 -3.52
CA ALA A 491 11.33 -23.94 -4.85
C ALA A 491 12.59 -24.21 -5.70
N ALA A 492 13.71 -24.59 -5.10
CA ALA A 492 14.91 -24.97 -5.85
C ALA A 492 14.78 -26.31 -6.58
N ASP A 493 13.82 -27.17 -6.23
CA ASP A 493 13.53 -28.42 -6.93
C ASP A 493 12.01 -28.70 -6.96
N PRO A 494 11.26 -27.99 -7.83
CA PRO A 494 9.80 -28.04 -7.86
C PRO A 494 9.26 -29.27 -8.62
N GLY A 495 10.11 -30.04 -9.31
CA GLY A 495 9.74 -31.14 -10.20
C GLY A 495 9.12 -30.69 -11.52
N LEU A 496 8.05 -29.88 -11.48
CA LEU A 496 7.36 -29.34 -12.66
C LEU A 496 7.26 -27.81 -12.61
N VAL A 497 7.35 -27.16 -13.76
CA VAL A 497 7.13 -25.71 -13.90
C VAL A 497 6.15 -25.38 -15.03
N TYR A 498 5.36 -24.32 -14.84
CA TYR A 498 4.58 -23.67 -15.88
C TYR A 498 5.41 -22.56 -16.50
N ASP A 499 6.03 -22.87 -17.64
CA ASP A 499 6.86 -21.92 -18.35
C ASP A 499 6.04 -21.06 -19.33
N ALA A 500 6.47 -19.83 -19.54
CA ALA A 500 5.85 -18.86 -20.45
C ALA A 500 6.89 -17.84 -20.90
N GLY A 501 6.78 -17.39 -22.16
CA GLY A 501 7.65 -16.36 -22.74
C GLY A 501 6.88 -15.15 -23.27
N GLU A 502 7.60 -14.23 -23.91
CA GLU A 502 7.03 -12.99 -24.48
C GLU A 502 5.77 -13.25 -25.33
N GLN A 503 5.79 -14.28 -26.19
CA GLN A 503 4.68 -14.57 -27.09
C GLN A 503 3.41 -15.06 -26.38
N ASP A 504 3.55 -15.73 -25.23
CA ASP A 504 2.41 -16.13 -24.40
C ASP A 504 1.72 -14.91 -23.80
N PHE A 505 2.51 -13.93 -23.32
CA PHE A 505 1.97 -12.67 -22.78
C PHE A 505 1.39 -11.76 -23.87
N VAL A 506 2.01 -11.70 -25.05
CA VAL A 506 1.41 -11.01 -26.22
C VAL A 506 0.07 -11.64 -26.60
N SER A 507 0.00 -12.98 -26.60
CA SER A 507 -1.25 -13.69 -26.91
C SER A 507 -2.33 -13.45 -25.85
N PHE A 508 -1.94 -13.41 -24.57
CA PHE A 508 -2.81 -13.01 -23.46
C PHE A 508 -3.34 -11.57 -23.63
N LEU A 509 -2.47 -10.61 -23.95
CA LEU A 509 -2.86 -9.21 -24.17
C LEU A 509 -3.82 -9.09 -25.38
N CYS A 510 -3.57 -9.84 -26.46
CA CYS A 510 -4.52 -9.92 -27.56
C CYS A 510 -5.90 -10.44 -27.11
N GLY A 511 -5.93 -11.46 -26.27
CA GLY A 511 -7.14 -12.00 -25.66
C GLY A 511 -7.89 -11.02 -24.76
N GLN A 512 -7.18 -10.08 -24.14
CA GLN A 512 -7.74 -8.97 -23.35
C GLN A 512 -8.31 -7.84 -24.23
N GLY A 513 -8.04 -7.83 -25.54
CA GLY A 513 -8.52 -6.81 -26.47
C GLY A 513 -7.52 -5.69 -26.77
N TYR A 514 -6.25 -5.82 -26.38
CA TYR A 514 -5.20 -4.91 -26.82
C TYR A 514 -5.01 -5.00 -28.33
N ASN A 515 -4.77 -3.88 -28.99
CA ASN A 515 -4.64 -3.82 -30.45
C ASN A 515 -3.17 -3.75 -30.87
N ALA A 516 -2.90 -3.92 -32.17
CA ALA A 516 -1.53 -3.91 -32.68
C ALA A 516 -0.80 -2.59 -32.44
N THR A 517 -1.50 -1.45 -32.39
CA THR A 517 -0.89 -0.15 -32.10
C THR A 517 -0.40 -0.09 -30.67
N THR A 518 -1.21 -0.55 -29.71
CA THR A 518 -0.84 -0.55 -28.29
C THR A 518 0.24 -1.57 -27.98
N LEU A 519 0.15 -2.78 -28.54
CA LEU A 519 1.18 -3.80 -28.39
C LEU A 519 2.54 -3.33 -28.91
N LYS A 520 2.57 -2.72 -30.10
CA LYS A 520 3.80 -2.22 -30.71
C LYS A 520 4.54 -1.19 -29.83
N MET A 521 3.82 -0.41 -29.02
CA MET A 521 4.45 0.56 -28.11
C MET A 521 5.28 -0.14 -27.03
N VAL A 522 4.90 -1.34 -26.61
CA VAL A 522 5.55 -2.08 -25.51
C VAL A 522 6.44 -3.22 -26.00
N THR A 523 6.06 -3.93 -27.07
CA THR A 523 6.92 -4.99 -27.60
C THR A 523 8.10 -4.44 -28.40
N GLY A 524 7.98 -3.22 -28.94
CA GLY A 524 8.98 -2.56 -29.78
C GLY A 524 9.11 -3.15 -31.19
N ASP A 525 8.27 -4.14 -31.55
CA ASP A 525 8.30 -4.85 -32.82
C ASP A 525 6.96 -4.78 -33.56
N SER A 526 6.80 -5.52 -34.66
CA SER A 526 5.55 -5.57 -35.42
C SER A 526 4.52 -6.56 -34.86
N SER A 527 4.55 -6.85 -33.55
CA SER A 527 3.58 -7.72 -32.90
C SER A 527 2.15 -7.24 -33.15
N ALA A 528 1.31 -8.16 -33.60
CA ALA A 528 -0.08 -7.89 -33.93
C ALA A 528 -0.97 -9.05 -33.51
N CYS A 529 -2.19 -8.72 -33.11
CA CYS A 529 -3.22 -9.71 -32.85
C CYS A 529 -3.72 -10.28 -34.17
N SER A 530 -3.52 -11.58 -34.33
CA SER A 530 -3.99 -12.40 -35.43
C SER A 530 -4.95 -13.45 -34.88
N ALA A 531 -5.68 -14.15 -35.74
CA ALA A 531 -6.50 -15.28 -35.29
C ALA A 531 -5.67 -16.38 -34.58
N ALA A 532 -4.35 -16.45 -34.81
CA ALA A 532 -3.46 -17.40 -34.15
C ALA A 532 -2.92 -16.91 -32.80
N THR A 533 -2.86 -15.59 -32.56
CA THR A 533 -2.38 -14.97 -31.30
C THR A 533 -3.51 -14.46 -30.42
N ASN A 534 -4.76 -14.48 -30.89
CA ASN A 534 -5.93 -14.15 -30.09
C ASN A 534 -6.34 -15.34 -29.19
N ALA A 535 -5.47 -15.70 -28.24
CA ALA A 535 -5.73 -16.73 -27.25
C ALA A 535 -6.72 -16.24 -26.19
N THR A 536 -7.42 -17.16 -25.52
CA THR A 536 -8.26 -16.74 -24.40
C THR A 536 -7.40 -16.44 -23.18
N VAL A 537 -7.86 -15.53 -22.33
CA VAL A 537 -7.23 -15.18 -21.05
C VAL A 537 -6.91 -16.42 -20.22
N TRP A 538 -7.82 -17.39 -20.25
CA TRP A 538 -7.72 -18.65 -19.51
C TRP A 538 -6.63 -19.59 -20.03
N ASP A 539 -6.11 -19.36 -21.23
CA ASP A 539 -5.04 -20.17 -21.84
C ASP A 539 -3.63 -19.68 -21.52
N LEU A 540 -3.47 -18.53 -20.84
CA LEU A 540 -2.16 -18.14 -20.30
C LEU A 540 -1.64 -19.29 -19.42
N ASN A 541 -0.42 -19.75 -19.68
CA ASN A 541 0.18 -20.88 -18.99
C ASN A 541 0.63 -20.50 -17.57
N TYR A 542 -0.34 -20.16 -16.73
CA TYR A 542 -0.14 -19.56 -15.42
C TYR A 542 -0.22 -20.60 -14.30
N PRO A 543 0.56 -20.46 -13.21
CA PRO A 543 0.58 -21.42 -12.09
C PRO A 543 -0.66 -21.42 -11.18
N SER A 544 -1.72 -20.70 -11.54
CA SER A 544 -3.01 -20.67 -10.86
C SER A 544 -4.15 -20.57 -11.87
N PHE A 545 -5.39 -20.74 -11.40
CA PHE A 545 -6.59 -20.57 -12.21
C PHE A 545 -7.51 -19.56 -11.53
N ALA A 546 -8.13 -18.65 -12.28
CA ALA A 546 -9.20 -17.82 -11.75
C ALA A 546 -10.35 -17.79 -12.76
N LEU A 547 -11.57 -17.79 -12.24
CA LEU A 547 -12.78 -17.77 -13.05
C LEU A 547 -13.73 -16.70 -12.52
N SER A 548 -13.90 -15.63 -13.29
CA SER A 548 -14.88 -14.60 -12.99
C SER A 548 -16.20 -14.86 -13.73
N ALA A 549 -17.33 -14.56 -13.09
CA ALA A 549 -18.64 -14.56 -13.76
C ALA A 549 -19.41 -13.28 -13.49
N LYS A 550 -20.18 -12.84 -14.49
CA LYS A 550 -20.97 -11.61 -14.39
C LYS A 550 -22.23 -11.74 -13.55
N GLN A 551 -22.81 -12.94 -13.44
CA GLN A 551 -24.06 -13.15 -12.72
C GLN A 551 -23.97 -14.44 -11.91
N SER A 552 -24.77 -14.52 -10.84
CA SER A 552 -24.94 -15.77 -10.10
C SER A 552 -25.57 -16.84 -10.99
N GLY A 553 -25.15 -18.08 -10.80
CA GLY A 553 -25.59 -19.20 -11.65
C GLY A 553 -24.50 -20.21 -11.89
N ASN A 554 -24.77 -21.14 -12.81
CA ASN A 554 -23.80 -22.16 -13.18
C ASN A 554 -22.89 -21.63 -14.29
N ILE A 555 -21.58 -21.75 -14.07
CA ILE A 555 -20.56 -21.50 -15.08
C ILE A 555 -19.76 -22.78 -15.31
N THR A 556 -19.38 -23.00 -16.56
CA THR A 556 -18.42 -24.03 -16.94
C THR A 556 -17.32 -23.37 -17.74
N GLN A 557 -16.07 -23.54 -17.33
CA GLN A 557 -14.91 -23.05 -18.07
C GLN A 557 -13.84 -24.11 -18.19
N THR A 558 -13.07 -24.05 -19.26
CA THR A 558 -11.93 -24.93 -19.50
C THR A 558 -10.65 -24.14 -19.59
N PHE A 559 -9.59 -24.67 -18.98
CA PHE A 559 -8.25 -24.09 -18.95
C PHE A 559 -7.28 -25.09 -19.56
N LYS A 560 -6.46 -24.63 -20.51
CA LYS A 560 -5.36 -25.43 -21.05
C LYS A 560 -4.06 -25.06 -20.34
N ARG A 561 -3.27 -26.07 -20.00
CA ARG A 561 -1.97 -25.89 -19.36
C ARG A 561 -0.92 -26.81 -19.95
N THR A 562 0.33 -26.36 -19.88
CA THR A 562 1.52 -27.14 -20.24
C THR A 562 2.52 -27.05 -19.11
N VAL A 563 3.02 -28.20 -18.67
CA VAL A 563 4.07 -28.29 -17.65
C VAL A 563 5.34 -28.88 -18.25
N THR A 564 6.48 -28.34 -17.85
CA THR A 564 7.81 -28.83 -18.21
C THR A 564 8.39 -29.58 -17.02
N ASN A 565 8.90 -30.80 -17.25
CA ASN A 565 9.60 -31.57 -16.22
C ASN A 565 11.01 -31.02 -16.00
N VAL A 566 11.27 -30.50 -14.81
CA VAL A 566 12.60 -30.03 -14.38
C VAL A 566 13.21 -30.90 -13.28
N GLY A 567 12.46 -31.92 -12.83
CA GLY A 567 12.92 -32.92 -11.87
C GLY A 567 13.55 -34.14 -12.55
N ALA A 568 13.47 -35.30 -11.90
CA ALA A 568 14.03 -36.53 -12.40
C ALA A 568 13.37 -37.00 -13.73
N ALA A 569 14.17 -37.61 -14.60
CA ALA A 569 13.67 -38.31 -15.78
C ALA A 569 12.93 -39.61 -15.38
N ASN A 570 12.03 -40.08 -16.23
CA ASN A 570 11.17 -41.25 -15.98
C ASN A 570 10.25 -41.08 -14.75
N SER A 571 9.76 -39.86 -14.53
CA SER A 571 8.79 -39.53 -13.49
C SER A 571 7.36 -39.62 -14.03
N SER A 572 6.41 -39.94 -13.16
CA SER A 572 4.98 -39.89 -13.48
C SER A 572 4.22 -39.23 -12.36
N TYR A 573 3.37 -38.28 -12.72
CA TYR A 573 2.57 -37.50 -11.79
C TYR A 573 1.09 -37.85 -11.94
N GLN A 574 0.37 -37.86 -10.81
CA GLN A 574 -1.08 -38.06 -10.71
C GLN A 574 -1.75 -36.79 -10.21
N ALA A 575 -2.89 -36.44 -10.82
CA ALA A 575 -3.69 -35.28 -10.44
C ALA A 575 -4.60 -35.61 -9.25
N ASN A 576 -4.51 -34.80 -8.20
CA ASN A 576 -5.36 -34.85 -7.01
C ASN A 576 -6.11 -33.53 -6.86
N VAL A 577 -7.43 -33.56 -6.90
CA VAL A 577 -8.28 -32.36 -6.80
C VAL A 577 -8.88 -32.26 -5.41
N VAL A 578 -8.78 -31.08 -4.80
CA VAL A 578 -9.50 -30.70 -3.59
C VAL A 578 -10.41 -29.53 -3.95
N ALA A 579 -11.73 -29.75 -3.90
CA ALA A 579 -12.73 -28.74 -4.23
C ALA A 579 -13.90 -28.78 -3.21
N PRO A 580 -14.44 -27.62 -2.81
CA PRO A 580 -15.60 -27.53 -1.93
C PRO A 580 -16.90 -27.88 -2.66
N SER A 581 -17.98 -28.04 -1.90
CA SER A 581 -19.32 -28.19 -2.45
C SER A 581 -19.68 -26.99 -3.35
N GLY A 582 -20.23 -27.27 -4.53
CA GLY A 582 -20.56 -26.23 -5.53
C GLY A 582 -19.46 -26.01 -6.57
N LEU A 583 -18.32 -26.70 -6.45
CA LEU A 583 -17.19 -26.62 -7.37
C LEU A 583 -16.74 -28.03 -7.79
N VAL A 584 -16.83 -28.32 -9.09
CA VAL A 584 -16.43 -29.61 -9.66
C VAL A 584 -15.30 -29.37 -10.65
N VAL A 585 -14.14 -29.94 -10.36
CA VAL A 585 -12.94 -29.81 -11.19
C VAL A 585 -12.56 -31.16 -11.78
N LYS A 586 -12.42 -31.22 -13.11
CA LYS A 586 -12.04 -32.41 -13.88
C LYS A 586 -10.74 -32.15 -14.63
N VAL A 587 -9.80 -33.10 -14.57
CA VAL A 587 -8.48 -32.98 -15.19
C VAL A 587 -8.29 -34.09 -16.22
N ASN A 588 -7.85 -33.73 -17.43
CA ASN A 588 -7.60 -34.67 -18.52
C ASN A 588 -6.29 -34.34 -19.28
N PRO A 589 -5.33 -35.28 -19.39
CA PRO A 589 -5.30 -36.57 -18.70
C PRO A 589 -5.14 -36.39 -17.17
N SER A 590 -5.54 -37.39 -16.38
CA SER A 590 -5.37 -37.36 -14.90
C SER A 590 -3.99 -37.84 -14.46
N SER A 591 -3.13 -38.25 -15.40
CA SER A 591 -1.75 -38.66 -15.17
C SER A 591 -0.85 -38.13 -16.28
N LEU A 592 0.34 -37.67 -15.92
CA LEU A 592 1.38 -37.23 -16.84
C LEU A 592 2.62 -38.10 -16.63
N ALA A 593 3.28 -38.51 -17.72
CA ALA A 593 4.50 -39.30 -17.67
C ALA A 593 5.57 -38.63 -18.51
N PHE A 594 6.76 -38.46 -17.93
CA PHE A 594 7.90 -37.78 -18.53
C PHE A 594 9.07 -38.74 -18.61
N LYS A 595 9.62 -38.94 -19.81
CA LYS A 595 10.78 -39.80 -20.08
C LYS A 595 12.09 -39.06 -19.92
N ALA A 596 12.10 -37.74 -20.09
CA ALA A 596 13.29 -36.90 -20.01
C ALA A 596 13.04 -35.65 -19.16
N VAL A 597 14.14 -35.03 -18.72
CA VAL A 597 14.15 -33.65 -18.23
C VAL A 597 13.88 -32.73 -19.43
N GLU A 598 13.20 -31.61 -19.19
CA GLU A 598 12.70 -30.64 -20.18
C GLU A 598 11.59 -31.15 -21.10
N GLU A 599 11.12 -32.40 -20.92
CA GLU A 599 9.93 -32.87 -21.63
C GLU A 599 8.69 -32.10 -21.17
N GLN A 600 7.88 -31.68 -22.13
CA GLN A 600 6.64 -30.95 -21.90
C GLN A 600 5.43 -31.88 -22.09
N GLN A 601 4.45 -31.73 -21.20
CA GLN A 601 3.16 -32.41 -21.33
C GLN A 601 2.04 -31.40 -21.08
N SER A 602 0.97 -31.48 -21.88
CA SER A 602 -0.21 -30.63 -21.72
C SER A 602 -1.38 -31.38 -21.11
N PHE A 603 -2.20 -30.65 -20.36
CA PHE A 603 -3.44 -31.13 -19.79
C PHE A 603 -4.52 -30.04 -19.84
N VAL A 604 -5.75 -30.48 -19.61
CA VAL A 604 -6.94 -29.64 -19.64
C VAL A 604 -7.66 -29.77 -18.30
N VAL A 605 -8.02 -28.63 -17.72
CA VAL A 605 -8.83 -28.54 -16.51
C VAL A 605 -10.19 -27.97 -16.87
N THR A 606 -11.26 -28.72 -16.59
CA THR A 606 -12.64 -28.24 -16.73
C THR A 606 -13.22 -27.97 -15.35
N VAL A 607 -13.67 -26.74 -15.14
CA VAL A 607 -14.27 -26.27 -13.89
C VAL A 607 -15.75 -26.03 -14.13
N ASP A 608 -16.60 -26.77 -13.42
CA ASP A 608 -18.04 -26.52 -13.31
C ASP A 608 -18.31 -25.92 -11.92
N ALA A 609 -18.84 -24.70 -11.85
CA ALA A 609 -19.10 -24.00 -10.59
C ALA A 609 -20.51 -23.43 -10.52
N THR A 610 -21.14 -23.49 -9.34
CA THR A 610 -22.38 -22.77 -9.04
C THR A 610 -22.04 -21.55 -8.20
N ILE A 611 -22.06 -20.38 -8.83
CA ILE A 611 -21.62 -19.11 -8.23
C ILE A 611 -22.75 -18.51 -7.40
N GLY A 612 -22.49 -18.38 -6.10
CA GLY A 612 -23.32 -17.67 -5.12
C GLY A 612 -22.83 -16.25 -4.85
N SER A 613 -22.96 -15.81 -3.60
CA SER A 613 -22.45 -14.50 -3.13
C SER A 613 -20.97 -14.52 -2.74
N ASN A 614 -20.38 -15.70 -2.58
CA ASN A 614 -19.05 -15.87 -2.00
C ASN A 614 -18.08 -16.50 -3.02
N ALA A 615 -16.80 -16.19 -2.85
CA ALA A 615 -15.66 -16.86 -3.47
C ALA A 615 -15.64 -18.37 -3.17
N LEU A 616 -15.14 -19.18 -4.11
CA LEU A 616 -15.02 -20.63 -3.99
C LEU A 616 -13.59 -21.07 -4.31
N SER A 617 -12.86 -21.44 -3.25
CA SER A 617 -11.46 -21.84 -3.33
C SER A 617 -11.27 -23.35 -3.50
N GLY A 618 -10.29 -23.77 -4.28
CA GLY A 618 -9.82 -25.16 -4.31
C GLY A 618 -8.40 -25.31 -4.88
N SER A 619 -7.90 -26.53 -4.94
CA SER A 619 -6.52 -26.81 -5.38
C SER A 619 -6.37 -28.11 -6.20
N LEU A 620 -5.50 -28.10 -7.20
CA LEU A 620 -5.13 -29.27 -8.02
C LEU A 620 -3.68 -29.61 -7.74
N VAL A 621 -3.40 -30.86 -7.37
CA VAL A 621 -2.06 -31.32 -7.00
C VAL A 621 -1.55 -32.42 -7.92
N TRP A 622 -0.43 -32.18 -8.62
CA TRP A 622 0.37 -33.22 -9.27
C TRP A 622 1.34 -33.81 -8.26
N SER A 623 1.30 -35.14 -8.08
CA SER A 623 2.21 -35.87 -7.18
C SER A 623 2.73 -37.14 -7.84
N ASP A 624 4.00 -37.47 -7.59
CA ASP A 624 4.68 -38.66 -8.12
C ASP A 624 4.73 -39.85 -7.14
N GLY A 625 4.05 -39.75 -5.98
CA GLY A 625 3.83 -40.87 -5.05
C GLY A 625 4.99 -41.22 -4.11
N VAL A 626 6.08 -40.45 -4.08
CA VAL A 626 7.19 -40.67 -3.13
C VAL A 626 6.88 -40.00 -1.78
N GLY A 627 7.01 -40.74 -0.67
CA GLY A 627 6.58 -40.32 0.67
C GLY A 627 7.26 -39.04 1.18
N PHE A 628 6.44 -38.07 1.61
CA PHE A 628 6.72 -36.82 2.36
C PHE A 628 7.83 -35.85 1.87
N ALA A 629 8.55 -36.12 0.78
CA ALA A 629 9.54 -35.19 0.25
C ALA A 629 9.60 -35.27 -1.28
N ASN A 630 9.15 -34.17 -1.90
CA ASN A 630 9.15 -33.78 -3.33
C ASN A 630 7.82 -33.96 -4.09
N GLN A 631 6.95 -32.99 -4.35
CA GLN A 631 6.27 -31.98 -3.54
C GLN A 631 4.83 -31.89 -4.07
N PRO A 632 3.82 -31.53 -3.27
CA PRO A 632 2.51 -31.21 -3.81
C PRO A 632 2.58 -29.90 -4.62
N PHE A 633 2.42 -30.01 -5.93
CA PHE A 633 2.00 -28.91 -6.81
C PHE A 633 0.62 -28.40 -6.35
N ALA A 634 0.31 -27.12 -6.33
CA ALA A 634 -1.06 -26.67 -6.04
C ALA A 634 -1.39 -25.34 -6.72
N PRO A 635 -1.73 -25.32 -8.02
CA PRO A 635 -2.55 -24.26 -8.55
C PRO A 635 -3.81 -24.16 -7.69
N SER A 636 -3.88 -23.06 -6.98
CA SER A 636 -5.08 -22.61 -6.31
C SER A 636 -5.98 -21.95 -7.33
N TRP A 637 -7.28 -21.97 -7.04
CA TRP A 637 -8.25 -21.26 -7.85
C TRP A 637 -9.33 -20.65 -7.02
N ASP A 638 -9.91 -19.59 -7.58
CA ASP A 638 -11.08 -18.94 -7.02
C ASP A 638 -12.11 -18.64 -8.13
N VAL A 639 -13.38 -18.75 -7.77
CA VAL A 639 -14.52 -18.43 -8.63
C VAL A 639 -15.33 -17.32 -8.00
N VAL A 640 -15.43 -16.17 -8.68
CA VAL A 640 -16.06 -14.98 -8.11
C VAL A 640 -17.11 -14.31 -8.99
N ASN A 641 -18.09 -13.69 -8.34
CA ASN A 641 -19.13 -12.89 -8.98
C ASN A 641 -18.66 -11.43 -9.17
N LYS A 642 -18.49 -11.00 -10.43
CA LYS A 642 -18.02 -9.67 -10.82
C LYS A 642 -18.93 -8.54 -10.33
N ASP A 643 -20.23 -8.77 -10.19
CA ASP A 643 -21.18 -7.75 -9.73
C ASP A 643 -20.97 -7.40 -8.25
N VAL A 644 -20.37 -8.30 -7.45
CA VAL A 644 -20.02 -8.04 -6.03
C VAL A 644 -18.95 -6.96 -5.92
N PHE A 645 -17.95 -6.97 -6.82
CA PHE A 645 -16.86 -5.97 -6.84
C PHE A 645 -17.24 -4.67 -7.53
N SER A 646 -18.28 -4.71 -8.37
CA SER A 646 -18.84 -3.53 -9.04
C SER A 646 -19.88 -2.79 -8.17
N ASN A 647 -20.12 -3.29 -6.95
CA ASN A 647 -21.18 -2.82 -6.08
C ASN A 647 -20.83 -1.42 -5.52
N PRO A 648 -21.68 -0.39 -5.72
CA PRO A 648 -21.45 0.96 -5.22
C PRO A 648 -21.32 1.04 -3.69
N VAL A 649 -21.80 0.05 -2.94
CA VAL A 649 -21.58 -0.06 -1.49
C VAL A 649 -20.12 -0.39 -1.15
N VAL A 650 -19.43 -1.20 -1.98
CA VAL A 650 -18.00 -1.51 -1.84
C VAL A 650 -17.16 -0.30 -2.25
N ALA A 651 -17.50 0.35 -3.37
CA ALA A 651 -16.87 1.62 -3.78
C ALA A 651 -17.09 2.75 -2.75
N SER A 652 -18.27 2.81 -2.13
CA SER A 652 -18.56 3.74 -1.03
C SER A 652 -17.77 3.43 0.24
N LYS A 653 -17.43 2.17 0.50
CA LYS A 653 -16.65 1.75 1.67
C LYS A 653 -15.17 2.10 1.50
N VAL A 654 -14.64 1.89 0.30
CA VAL A 654 -13.33 2.40 -0.16
C VAL A 654 -13.28 3.93 0.03
N MET A 655 -14.24 4.68 -0.54
CA MET A 655 -14.26 6.16 -0.42
C MET A 655 -14.44 6.68 1.01
N LYS A 656 -15.04 5.91 1.93
CA LYS A 656 -15.21 6.30 3.34
C LYS A 656 -13.92 6.20 4.16
N GLU A 657 -13.00 5.32 3.77
CA GLU A 657 -11.71 5.14 4.46
C GLU A 657 -10.70 6.24 4.07
N PHE A 658 -10.88 6.89 2.92
CA PHE A 658 -9.99 7.96 2.42
C PHE A 658 -10.49 9.40 2.65
N ALA A 659 -11.57 9.59 3.42
CA ALA A 659 -12.05 10.93 3.78
C ALA A 659 -11.26 11.50 4.98
N PRO A 660 -10.75 12.76 4.91
CA PRO A 660 -10.07 13.40 6.02
C PRO A 660 -10.93 13.40 7.30
N PRO A 661 -10.32 13.40 8.51
CA PRO A 661 -11.02 13.23 9.79
C PRO A 661 -12.26 14.13 9.97
N GLY A 662 -12.22 15.36 9.46
CA GLY A 662 -13.32 16.33 9.53
C GLY A 662 -14.58 15.99 8.71
N GLN A 663 -14.55 15.03 7.79
CA GLN A 663 -15.70 14.71 6.93
C GLN A 663 -16.49 13.45 7.35
N ARG A 664 -16.05 12.71 8.38
CA ARG A 664 -16.80 11.56 8.92
C ARG A 664 -18.10 11.95 9.63
N LEU A 665 -18.27 13.23 9.96
CA LEU A 665 -19.35 13.75 10.81
C LEU A 665 -20.73 13.91 10.14
N ILE A 666 -20.84 13.83 8.81
CA ILE A 666 -22.14 14.11 8.13
C ILE A 666 -22.97 12.83 7.88
N SER A 667 -22.40 11.63 7.98
CA SER A 667 -23.12 10.39 7.65
C SER A 667 -23.78 9.67 8.84
N SER A 668 -23.50 10.09 10.08
CA SER A 668 -23.96 9.41 11.29
C SER A 668 -25.30 9.93 11.85
N SER A 669 -25.91 10.96 11.24
CA SER A 669 -27.09 11.64 11.81
C SER A 669 -28.43 11.41 11.09
N LEU A 670 -28.55 10.40 10.21
CA LEU A 670 -29.81 10.15 9.47
C LEU A 670 -30.41 8.78 9.86
N GLU A 671 -31.38 8.81 10.79
CA GLU A 671 -32.10 7.62 11.29
C GLU A 671 -33.28 7.17 10.40
N ASP A 672 -33.61 7.89 9.31
CA ASP A 672 -34.76 7.58 8.45
C ASP A 672 -34.36 6.85 7.15
N GLY A 673 -34.84 5.61 6.99
CA GLY A 673 -34.53 4.74 5.85
C GLY A 673 -35.01 5.27 4.50
N GLU A 674 -36.11 6.05 4.45
CA GLU A 674 -36.62 6.56 3.18
C GLU A 674 -35.81 7.77 2.68
N VAL A 675 -35.27 8.57 3.60
CA VAL A 675 -34.36 9.68 3.30
C VAL A 675 -33.00 9.15 2.87
N ARG A 676 -32.52 8.07 3.51
CA ARG A 676 -31.29 7.38 3.12
C ARG A 676 -31.36 6.83 1.70
N ASP A 677 -32.50 6.26 1.30
CA ASP A 677 -32.70 5.72 -0.05
C ASP A 677 -32.84 6.82 -1.12
N LYS A 678 -33.46 7.96 -0.80
CA LYS A 678 -33.53 9.13 -1.70
C LYS A 678 -32.18 9.83 -1.86
N VAL A 679 -31.40 9.94 -0.77
CA VAL A 679 -30.02 10.44 -0.79
C VAL A 679 -29.12 9.47 -1.56
N ALA A 680 -29.30 8.15 -1.41
CA ALA A 680 -28.59 7.15 -2.20
C ALA A 680 -28.92 7.23 -3.71
N CYS A 681 -30.17 7.51 -4.09
CA CYS A 681 -30.54 7.75 -5.49
C CYS A 681 -29.93 9.04 -6.07
N LEU A 682 -29.89 10.14 -5.30
CA LEU A 682 -29.23 11.39 -5.70
C LEU A 682 -27.71 11.22 -5.84
N TRP A 683 -27.08 10.45 -4.95
CA TRP A 683 -25.67 10.08 -5.07
C TRP A 683 -25.39 9.08 -6.20
N ALA A 684 -26.35 8.23 -6.57
CA ALA A 684 -26.25 7.37 -7.75
C ALA A 684 -26.36 8.17 -9.06
N GLU A 685 -27.21 9.21 -9.11
CA GLU A 685 -27.24 10.17 -10.23
C GLU A 685 -25.93 10.97 -10.32
N LEU A 686 -25.39 11.46 -9.20
CA LEU A 686 -24.08 12.12 -9.15
C LEU A 686 -22.93 11.16 -9.54
N GLY A 687 -23.01 9.91 -9.09
CA GLY A 687 -22.12 8.80 -9.43
C GLY A 687 -22.16 8.40 -10.90
N SER A 688 -23.30 8.59 -11.57
CA SER A 688 -23.44 8.37 -13.01
C SER A 688 -22.86 9.50 -13.87
N LEU A 689 -22.73 10.71 -13.30
CA LEU A 689 -22.10 11.88 -13.94
C LEU A 689 -20.59 11.91 -13.71
N LEU A 690 -20.09 11.25 -12.66
CA LEU A 690 -18.68 11.16 -12.28
C LEU A 690 -17.76 10.56 -13.37
N PRO A 691 -18.16 9.55 -14.17
CA PRO A 691 -17.35 9.08 -15.30
C PRO A 691 -17.27 10.09 -16.45
N GLU A 692 -18.34 10.84 -16.74
CA GLU A 692 -18.31 11.92 -17.74
C GLU A 692 -17.51 13.13 -17.26
N MET A 693 -17.64 13.47 -15.98
CA MET A 693 -16.85 14.52 -15.33
C MET A 693 -15.38 14.11 -15.24
N SER A 694 -15.07 12.88 -14.84
CA SER A 694 -13.72 12.32 -14.78
C SER A 694 -13.11 12.20 -16.17
N GLN A 695 -13.82 11.72 -17.19
CA GLN A 695 -13.32 11.72 -18.57
C GLN A 695 -13.10 13.13 -19.12
N ARG A 696 -13.95 14.10 -18.78
CA ARG A 696 -13.72 15.51 -19.16
C ARG A 696 -12.54 16.10 -18.40
N TRP A 697 -12.41 15.83 -17.10
CA TRP A 697 -11.32 16.31 -16.25
C TRP A 697 -9.98 15.67 -16.65
N VAL A 698 -9.94 14.38 -16.96
CA VAL A 698 -8.80 13.65 -17.52
C VAL A 698 -8.48 14.12 -18.94
N SER A 699 -9.47 14.46 -19.77
CA SER A 699 -9.19 15.06 -21.10
C SER A 699 -8.62 16.49 -21.00
N ILE A 700 -9.06 17.26 -20.00
CA ILE A 700 -8.57 18.62 -19.71
C ILE A 700 -7.19 18.57 -19.06
N SER A 701 -6.95 17.62 -18.14
CA SER A 701 -5.64 17.34 -17.54
C SER A 701 -4.67 16.83 -18.59
N ASN A 702 -5.05 15.87 -19.44
CA ASN A 702 -4.21 15.38 -20.54
C ASN A 702 -3.90 16.46 -21.59
N ALA A 703 -4.78 17.45 -21.80
CA ALA A 703 -4.50 18.60 -22.65
C ALA A 703 -3.52 19.57 -21.98
N GLN A 704 -3.64 19.80 -20.66
CA GLN A 704 -2.69 20.58 -19.88
C GLN A 704 -1.33 19.89 -19.76
N ASP A 705 -1.29 18.58 -19.57
CA ASP A 705 -0.07 17.79 -19.43
C ASP A 705 0.60 17.60 -20.78
N LYS A 706 -0.12 17.36 -21.89
CA LYS A 706 0.49 17.43 -23.24
C LYS A 706 1.08 18.81 -23.55
N ASN A 707 0.48 19.90 -23.06
CA ASN A 707 1.00 21.25 -23.22
C ASN A 707 2.21 21.51 -22.30
N LYS A 708 2.23 20.98 -21.08
CA LYS A 708 3.39 21.00 -20.17
C LYS A 708 4.55 20.14 -20.68
N THR A 709 4.29 18.94 -21.19
CA THR A 709 5.30 18.05 -21.80
C THR A 709 5.88 18.68 -23.07
N LYS A 710 5.06 19.33 -23.91
CA LYS A 710 5.60 20.12 -25.05
C LYS A 710 6.45 21.30 -24.59
N LEU A 711 6.05 22.00 -23.52
CA LEU A 711 6.83 23.09 -22.91
C LEU A 711 8.14 22.57 -22.30
N ALA A 712 8.11 21.42 -21.63
CA ALA A 712 9.26 20.77 -21.01
C ALA A 712 10.24 20.24 -22.05
N ILE A 713 9.76 19.63 -23.15
CA ILE A 713 10.60 19.23 -24.28
C ILE A 713 11.24 20.47 -24.93
N MET A 714 10.50 21.57 -25.09
CA MET A 714 11.06 22.83 -25.60
C MET A 714 12.08 23.45 -24.63
N ASN A 715 11.80 23.46 -23.33
CA ASN A 715 12.70 24.00 -22.31
C ASN A 715 13.97 23.15 -22.15
N ASN A 716 13.88 21.82 -22.24
CA ASN A 716 15.04 20.93 -22.27
C ASN A 716 15.86 21.14 -23.54
N LYS A 717 15.22 21.37 -24.69
CA LYS A 717 15.94 21.66 -25.94
C LYS A 717 16.59 23.04 -25.93
N ILE A 718 15.96 24.04 -25.29
CA ILE A 718 16.54 25.37 -25.04
C ILE A 718 17.70 25.28 -24.06
N GLY A 719 17.58 24.50 -22.98
CA GLY A 719 18.64 24.27 -22.01
C GLY A 719 19.85 23.56 -22.62
N GLN A 720 19.61 22.55 -23.46
CA GLN A 720 20.67 21.87 -24.22
C GLN A 720 21.36 22.84 -25.18
N LEU A 721 20.62 23.67 -25.92
CA LEU A 721 21.19 24.68 -26.81
C LEU A 721 21.96 25.78 -26.07
N GLN A 722 21.52 26.17 -24.87
CA GLN A 722 22.23 27.12 -24.01
C GLN A 722 23.52 26.52 -23.44
N HIS A 723 23.50 25.24 -23.08
CA HIS A 723 24.67 24.50 -22.64
C HIS A 723 25.70 24.35 -23.78
N ASP A 724 25.24 23.98 -24.98
CA ASP A 724 26.10 23.83 -26.15
C ASP A 724 26.67 25.19 -26.61
N PHE A 725 25.88 26.28 -26.52
CA PHE A 725 26.35 27.64 -26.76
C PHE A 725 27.42 28.09 -25.74
N SER A 726 27.21 27.76 -24.46
CA SER A 726 28.18 28.08 -23.39
C SER A 726 29.46 27.27 -23.51
N ALA A 727 29.38 26.01 -23.95
CA ALA A 727 30.53 25.18 -24.26
C ALA A 727 31.31 25.73 -25.47
N MET A 728 30.62 26.20 -26.51
CA MET A 728 31.24 26.86 -27.66
C MET A 728 31.90 28.22 -27.30
N GLU A 729 31.31 28.99 -26.39
CA GLU A 729 31.92 30.23 -25.87
C GLU A 729 33.16 29.93 -25.01
N LYS A 730 33.13 28.84 -24.25
CA LYS A 730 34.28 28.38 -23.46
C LYS A 730 35.43 27.87 -24.33
N ASP A 731 35.13 27.11 -25.39
CA ASP A 731 36.13 26.70 -26.39
C ASP A 731 36.74 27.91 -27.12
N ARG A 732 35.94 28.95 -27.38
CA ARG A 732 36.39 30.24 -27.94
C ARG A 732 37.30 31.00 -26.98
N GLU A 733 37.04 30.97 -25.67
CA GLU A 733 37.88 31.61 -24.65
C GLU A 733 39.17 30.82 -24.36
N GLU A 734 39.12 29.48 -24.38
CA GLU A 734 40.29 28.62 -24.19
C GLU A 734 41.24 28.63 -25.41
N GLU A 735 40.73 28.81 -26.64
CA GLU A 735 41.56 29.02 -27.84
C GLU A 735 42.17 30.44 -27.93
N SER A 736 41.70 31.41 -27.15
CA SER A 736 42.24 32.78 -27.07
C SER A 736 43.61 32.85 -26.36
N ILE A 737 44.03 31.77 -25.68
CA ILE A 737 45.28 31.73 -24.87
C ILE A 737 46.44 31.07 -25.62
N ARG A 738 46.26 30.58 -26.86
CA ARG A 738 47.29 29.86 -27.62
C ARG A 738 47.63 30.49 -28.97
N CYS A 739 48.07 31.74 -28.94
CA CYS A 739 48.66 32.39 -30.11
C CYS A 739 50.14 32.05 -30.27
N LEU A 740 50.46 31.27 -31.31
CA LEU A 740 51.49 31.55 -32.34
C LEU A 740 51.84 30.24 -33.05
N GLU A 741 51.15 29.91 -34.16
CA GLU A 741 51.76 29.24 -35.34
C GLU A 741 50.81 28.92 -36.50
N VAL A 742 49.49 29.08 -36.40
CA VAL A 742 48.57 28.63 -37.48
C VAL A 742 47.78 29.77 -38.12
N GLU A 743 48.45 30.85 -38.52
CA GLU A 743 47.85 32.01 -39.22
C GLU A 743 47.53 31.73 -40.71
N LYS A 744 47.27 30.48 -41.10
CA LYS A 744 46.98 30.11 -42.49
C LYS A 744 45.80 29.15 -42.70
N ALA A 745 45.16 28.70 -41.62
CA ALA A 745 43.92 27.91 -41.68
C ALA A 745 42.66 28.73 -41.35
N TYR A 746 42.81 30.05 -41.15
CA TYR A 746 41.79 30.89 -40.50
C TYR A 746 40.63 31.34 -41.38
N THR A 747 40.71 31.30 -42.72
CA THR A 747 39.65 31.91 -43.54
C THR A 747 38.47 30.97 -43.85
N GLU A 748 38.65 29.66 -43.82
CA GLU A 748 37.57 28.69 -44.13
C GLU A 748 36.73 28.33 -42.90
N LYS A 749 37.36 28.31 -41.71
CA LYS A 749 36.69 27.91 -40.46
C LYS A 749 35.82 29.03 -39.86
N GLU A 750 36.18 30.29 -40.09
CA GLU A 750 35.37 31.46 -39.71
C GLU A 750 34.08 31.56 -40.55
N ILE A 751 34.13 31.15 -41.82
CA ILE A 751 32.93 31.11 -42.70
C ILE A 751 31.97 30.00 -42.22
N TYR A 752 32.48 28.81 -41.92
CA TYR A 752 31.67 27.69 -41.43
C TYR A 752 30.98 28.02 -40.10
N LEU A 753 31.70 28.63 -39.16
CA LEU A 753 31.13 28.99 -37.85
C LEU A 753 30.07 30.09 -37.97
N ASN A 754 30.29 31.08 -38.84
CA ASN A 754 29.31 32.13 -39.11
C ASN A 754 28.04 31.59 -39.80
N GLU A 755 28.15 30.57 -40.66
CA GLU A 755 26.99 29.88 -41.26
C GLU A 755 26.18 29.09 -40.21
N GLN A 756 26.85 28.38 -39.29
CA GLN A 756 26.16 27.64 -38.21
C GLN A 756 25.46 28.58 -37.22
N ILE A 757 26.09 29.71 -36.88
CA ILE A 757 25.47 30.73 -36.01
C ILE A 757 24.25 31.37 -36.70
N ALA A 758 24.31 31.59 -38.01
CA ALA A 758 23.18 32.14 -38.76
C ALA A 758 21.99 31.17 -38.82
N GLU A 759 22.24 29.86 -38.98
CA GLU A 759 21.17 28.85 -39.01
C GLU A 759 20.55 28.65 -37.62
N ALA A 760 21.36 28.58 -36.56
CA ALA A 760 20.87 28.48 -35.18
C ALA A 760 19.99 29.69 -34.80
N LYS A 761 20.37 30.89 -35.24
CA LYS A 761 19.58 32.11 -35.00
C LYS A 761 18.22 32.08 -35.71
N LYS A 762 18.19 31.51 -36.91
CA LYS A 762 16.96 31.35 -37.71
C LYS A 762 16.02 30.29 -37.11
N GLU A 763 16.57 29.21 -36.55
CA GLU A 763 15.78 28.22 -35.80
C GLU A 763 15.21 28.81 -34.51
N LEU A 764 15.97 29.66 -33.81
CA LEU A 764 15.51 30.33 -32.60
C LEU A 764 14.38 31.33 -32.90
N GLU A 765 14.50 32.12 -33.96
CA GLU A 765 13.45 33.05 -34.42
C GLU A 765 12.18 32.30 -34.87
N HIS A 766 12.33 31.13 -35.50
CA HIS A 766 11.21 30.26 -35.84
C HIS A 766 10.51 29.67 -34.61
N GLY A 767 11.29 29.21 -33.63
CA GLY A 767 10.77 28.71 -32.34
C GLY A 767 10.03 29.79 -31.55
N LEU A 768 10.54 31.02 -31.54
CA LEU A 768 9.90 32.16 -30.89
C LEU A 768 8.56 32.50 -31.55
N SER A 769 8.50 32.50 -32.88
CA SER A 769 7.26 32.70 -33.65
C SER A 769 6.22 31.61 -33.35
N LEU A 770 6.65 30.35 -33.20
CA LEU A 770 5.77 29.24 -32.86
C LEU A 770 5.23 29.36 -31.43
N LEU A 771 6.08 29.79 -30.48
CA LEU A 771 5.70 30.06 -29.10
C LEU A 771 4.68 31.20 -28.98
N GLU A 772 4.87 32.28 -29.74
CA GLU A 772 3.90 33.38 -29.78
C GLU A 772 2.55 32.94 -30.34
N LYS A 773 2.56 32.05 -31.34
CA LYS A 773 1.33 31.47 -31.91
C LYS A 773 0.61 30.54 -30.93
N ILE A 774 1.35 29.64 -30.26
CA ILE A 774 0.81 28.75 -29.23
C ILE A 774 0.28 29.56 -28.03
N ARG A 775 0.95 30.66 -27.66
CA ARG A 775 0.48 31.56 -26.60
C ARG A 775 -0.82 32.27 -26.96
N ALA A 776 -1.06 32.56 -28.23
CA ALA A 776 -2.32 33.10 -28.71
C ALA A 776 -3.43 32.04 -28.69
N GLU A 777 -3.16 30.81 -29.13
CA GLU A 777 -4.10 29.67 -29.10
C GLU A 777 -4.50 29.31 -27.65
N LEU A 778 -3.55 29.29 -26.71
CA LEU A 778 -3.81 29.10 -25.27
C LEU A 778 -4.68 30.21 -24.66
N LYS A 779 -4.65 31.42 -25.22
CA LYS A 779 -5.46 32.54 -24.75
C LYS A 779 -6.92 32.40 -25.19
N GLU A 780 -7.15 31.86 -26.39
CA GLU A 780 -8.49 31.50 -26.87
C GLU A 780 -9.06 30.29 -26.10
N GLU A 781 -8.27 29.24 -25.88
CA GLU A 781 -8.71 28.09 -25.06
C GLU A 781 -9.03 28.48 -23.61
N ARG A 782 -8.27 29.42 -23.02
CA ARG A 782 -8.57 29.95 -21.68
C ARG A 782 -9.87 30.76 -21.66
N GLN A 783 -10.23 31.45 -22.75
CA GLN A 783 -11.54 32.10 -22.86
C GLN A 783 -12.69 31.08 -22.94
N VAL A 784 -12.50 30.00 -23.70
CA VAL A 784 -13.48 28.90 -23.77
C VAL A 784 -13.65 28.24 -22.40
N PHE A 785 -12.55 28.06 -21.66
CA PHE A 785 -12.57 27.52 -20.30
C PHE A 785 -13.36 28.40 -19.33
N GLU A 786 -13.18 29.73 -19.35
CA GLU A 786 -13.95 30.64 -18.48
C GLU A 786 -15.44 30.66 -18.84
N ILE A 787 -15.80 30.53 -20.12
CA ILE A 787 -17.20 30.40 -20.55
C ILE A 787 -17.82 29.09 -20.03
N GLU A 788 -17.10 27.97 -20.12
CA GLU A 788 -17.59 26.67 -19.67
C GLU A 788 -17.65 26.58 -18.14
N LYS A 789 -16.72 27.23 -17.44
CA LYS A 789 -16.73 27.38 -15.98
C LYS A 789 -17.96 28.15 -15.49
N GLU A 790 -18.32 29.26 -16.15
CA GLU A 790 -19.57 29.99 -15.83
C GLU A 790 -20.81 29.16 -16.16
N ARG A 791 -20.78 28.33 -17.22
CA ARG A 791 -21.90 27.42 -17.53
C ARG A 791 -22.07 26.34 -16.46
N ILE A 792 -20.96 25.77 -15.97
CA ILE A 792 -20.97 24.77 -14.89
C ILE A 792 -21.44 25.40 -13.58
N LYS A 793 -21.03 26.64 -13.30
CA LYS A 793 -21.49 27.41 -12.15
C LYS A 793 -23.01 27.62 -12.16
N LEU A 794 -23.58 28.00 -13.31
CA LEU A 794 -25.03 28.11 -13.49
C LEU A 794 -25.76 26.77 -13.28
N SER A 795 -25.23 25.65 -13.80
CA SER A 795 -25.81 24.33 -13.55
C SER A 795 -25.71 23.89 -12.08
N LEU A 796 -24.64 24.31 -11.38
CA LEU A 796 -24.48 24.06 -9.95
C LEU A 796 -25.46 24.89 -9.12
N GLU A 797 -25.69 26.15 -9.49
CA GLU A 797 -26.69 27.02 -8.87
C GLU A 797 -28.13 26.49 -9.07
N GLU A 798 -28.45 25.96 -10.26
CA GLU A 798 -29.74 25.29 -10.50
C GLU A 798 -29.91 24.00 -9.69
N ALA A 799 -28.84 23.23 -9.51
CA ALA A 799 -28.83 22.04 -8.66
C ALA A 799 -29.00 22.39 -7.17
N LEU A 800 -28.34 23.46 -6.71
CA LEU A 800 -28.49 24.02 -5.35
C LEU A 800 -29.91 24.54 -5.09
N ALA A 801 -30.52 25.21 -6.07
CA ALA A 801 -31.91 25.67 -5.95
C ALA A 801 -32.90 24.50 -5.87
N ARG A 802 -32.66 23.40 -6.59
CA ARG A 802 -33.45 22.17 -6.47
C ARG A 802 -33.27 21.48 -5.11
N ALA A 803 -32.04 21.48 -4.58
CA ALA A 803 -31.75 20.96 -3.25
C ALA A 803 -32.45 21.79 -2.14
N GLN A 804 -32.47 23.12 -2.26
CA GLN A 804 -33.24 23.99 -1.36
C GLN A 804 -34.74 23.78 -1.46
N GLY A 805 -35.30 23.60 -2.67
CA GLY A 805 -36.72 23.27 -2.83
C GLY A 805 -37.13 21.93 -2.21
N LEU A 806 -36.22 20.95 -2.17
CA LEU A 806 -36.38 19.69 -1.45
C LEU A 806 -36.26 19.88 0.07
N GLN A 807 -35.37 20.75 0.54
CA GLN A 807 -35.22 21.13 1.95
C GLN A 807 -36.50 21.78 2.50
N ASP A 808 -37.15 22.65 1.72
CA ASP A 808 -38.42 23.29 2.10
C ASP A 808 -39.57 22.27 2.18
N GLN A 809 -39.61 21.29 1.26
CA GLN A 809 -40.59 20.19 1.32
C GLN A 809 -40.38 19.28 2.52
N VAL A 810 -39.12 19.00 2.89
CA VAL A 810 -38.78 18.23 4.10
C VAL A 810 -39.17 18.99 5.37
N THR A 811 -39.02 20.33 5.37
CA THR A 811 -39.41 21.19 6.49
C THR A 811 -40.94 21.22 6.66
N VAL A 812 -41.70 21.31 5.57
CA VAL A 812 -43.19 21.20 5.59
C VAL A 812 -43.65 19.82 6.08
N LEU A 813 -43.03 18.74 5.61
CA LEU A 813 -43.33 17.37 6.07
C LEU A 813 -42.98 17.16 7.55
N SER A 814 -41.94 17.82 8.05
CA SER A 814 -41.57 17.79 9.47
C SER A 814 -42.58 18.55 10.36
N ALA A 815 -43.11 19.67 9.87
CA ALA A 815 -44.14 20.47 10.55
C ALA A 815 -45.51 19.76 10.58
N ASP A 816 -45.89 19.08 9.48
CA ASP A 816 -47.09 18.24 9.44
C ASP A 816 -46.97 17.02 10.37
N ARG A 817 -45.76 16.45 10.50
CA ARG A 817 -45.46 15.37 11.46
C ARG A 817 -45.60 15.85 12.90
N GLU A 818 -45.08 17.04 13.24
CA GLU A 818 -45.26 17.64 14.56
C GLU A 818 -46.72 18.01 14.85
N TRP A 819 -47.48 18.49 13.85
CA TRP A 819 -48.91 18.78 14.01
C TRP A 819 -49.74 17.51 14.25
N ILE A 820 -49.48 16.44 13.50
CA ILE A 820 -50.16 15.13 13.66
C ILE A 820 -49.85 14.54 15.05
N PHE A 821 -48.61 14.64 15.52
CA PHE A 821 -48.20 14.10 16.82
C PHE A 821 -48.65 14.96 18.01
N SER A 822 -48.73 16.28 17.87
CA SER A 822 -49.12 17.18 18.96
C SER A 822 -50.64 17.43 19.06
N HIS A 823 -51.35 17.53 17.93
CA HIS A 823 -52.77 17.90 17.87
C HIS A 823 -53.68 16.78 17.36
N GLY A 824 -53.20 15.95 16.43
CA GLY A 824 -53.94 14.77 15.93
C GLY A 824 -54.15 13.72 17.02
N PHE A 825 -53.08 13.43 17.79
CA PHE A 825 -53.15 12.54 18.95
C PHE A 825 -54.07 13.08 20.06
N ALA A 826 -54.06 14.39 20.31
CA ALA A 826 -54.94 15.01 21.30
C ALA A 826 -56.42 14.91 20.91
N GLN A 827 -56.78 15.04 19.63
CA GLN A 827 -58.17 14.89 19.16
C GLN A 827 -58.64 13.43 19.14
N VAL A 828 -57.76 12.48 18.82
CA VAL A 828 -58.04 11.04 18.87
C VAL A 828 -58.19 10.56 20.33
N VAL A 829 -57.32 11.01 21.23
CA VAL A 829 -57.41 10.71 22.68
C VAL A 829 -58.66 11.35 23.30
N THR A 830 -59.05 12.56 22.89
CA THR A 830 -60.27 13.23 23.38
C THR A 830 -61.56 12.58 22.85
N LYS A 831 -61.54 12.01 21.63
CA LYS A 831 -62.66 11.20 21.09
C LYS A 831 -62.72 9.80 21.71
N LEU A 832 -61.57 9.17 22.01
CA LEU A 832 -61.48 7.88 22.70
C LEU A 832 -61.85 7.98 24.19
N HIS A 833 -61.58 9.11 24.86
CA HIS A 833 -62.01 9.36 26.25
C HIS A 833 -63.53 9.55 26.43
N ARG A 834 -64.29 9.65 25.33
CA ARG A 834 -65.76 9.79 25.36
C ARG A 834 -66.50 8.56 24.83
N SER A 835 -65.80 7.51 24.37
CA SER A 835 -66.47 6.26 23.97
C SER A 835 -66.54 5.30 25.15
N SER A 836 -67.74 4.75 25.38
CA SER A 836 -68.05 3.81 26.48
C SER A 836 -67.44 2.42 26.32
N GLU A 837 -66.58 2.21 25.32
CA GLU A 837 -66.11 0.88 24.91
C GLU A 837 -64.68 0.55 25.37
N PHE A 838 -63.96 1.47 26.03
CA PHE A 838 -62.59 1.24 26.50
C PHE A 838 -62.38 1.38 28.02
N LEU A 839 -63.45 1.49 28.81
CA LEU A 839 -63.37 1.67 30.28
C LEU A 839 -63.54 0.39 31.11
N ASN A 840 -63.82 -0.76 30.51
CA ASN A 840 -64.05 -2.01 31.26
C ASN A 840 -62.80 -2.92 31.43
N PRO A 841 -61.80 -2.97 30.52
CA PRO A 841 -60.61 -3.81 30.74
C PRO A 841 -59.53 -3.17 31.63
N LEU A 842 -59.46 -1.83 31.71
CA LEU A 842 -58.37 -1.13 32.42
C LEU A 842 -58.57 -1.11 33.96
N ALA A 843 -59.81 -1.16 34.43
CA ALA A 843 -60.14 -1.30 35.85
C ALA A 843 -59.74 -2.66 36.43
N ALA A 844 -59.61 -3.70 35.60
CA ALA A 844 -59.14 -5.02 36.02
C ALA A 844 -57.62 -5.06 36.22
N VAL A 845 -56.86 -4.31 35.41
CA VAL A 845 -55.39 -4.25 35.51
C VAL A 845 -54.93 -3.33 36.65
N GLN A 846 -55.63 -2.23 36.91
CA GLN A 846 -55.34 -1.36 38.06
C GLN A 846 -55.65 -2.01 39.41
N LYS A 847 -56.63 -2.92 39.48
CA LYS A 847 -56.92 -3.70 40.69
C LYS A 847 -55.82 -4.74 40.99
N ALA A 848 -55.27 -5.38 39.95
CA ALA A 848 -54.16 -6.31 40.08
C ALA A 848 -52.86 -5.62 40.53
N ALA A 849 -52.58 -4.40 40.06
CA ALA A 849 -51.43 -3.62 40.51
C ALA A 849 -51.55 -3.11 41.96
N HIS A 850 -52.77 -2.98 42.48
CA HIS A 850 -53.03 -2.60 43.87
C HIS A 850 -52.95 -3.79 44.84
N GLU A 851 -53.24 -5.02 44.38
CA GLU A 851 -53.13 -6.26 45.17
C GLU A 851 -51.69 -6.78 45.34
N TYR A 852 -50.71 -6.29 44.55
CA TYR A 852 -49.30 -6.72 44.61
C TYR A 852 -48.28 -5.68 45.13
N GLY A 853 -48.74 -4.57 45.72
CA GLY A 853 -47.98 -3.77 46.71
C GLY A 853 -46.51 -3.45 46.42
N VAL A 854 -46.21 -2.54 45.48
CA VAL A 854 -44.88 -1.90 45.38
C VAL A 854 -45.04 -0.38 45.31
N THR A 855 -44.76 0.29 46.43
CA THR A 855 -44.64 1.75 46.58
C THR A 855 -43.21 2.11 46.96
N SER A 856 -42.61 3.06 46.24
CA SER A 856 -41.83 4.22 46.75
C SER A 856 -40.88 4.75 45.67
N GLY A 857 -40.89 6.07 45.43
CA GLY A 857 -39.89 6.71 44.56
C GLY A 857 -40.28 7.98 43.79
N LEU A 858 -41.40 8.64 44.11
CA LEU A 858 -41.80 9.93 43.54
C LEU A 858 -41.56 11.03 44.59
N LYS A 859 -40.47 11.82 44.43
CA LYS A 859 -40.30 13.26 44.77
C LYS A 859 -38.83 13.61 45.07
N SER A 860 -38.17 14.30 44.13
CA SER A 860 -37.36 15.52 44.40
C SER A 860 -36.58 16.01 43.14
N GLY A 861 -37.28 16.33 42.05
CA GLY A 861 -36.70 17.03 40.88
C GLY A 861 -37.55 18.22 40.40
N TYR A 862 -38.61 18.57 41.16
CA TYR A 862 -39.64 19.55 40.78
C TYR A 862 -39.39 20.95 41.38
N ARG A 863 -38.14 21.43 41.43
CA ARG A 863 -37.82 22.77 41.98
C ARG A 863 -36.98 23.72 41.13
N HIS A 864 -36.59 23.38 39.90
CA HIS A 864 -35.91 24.36 39.02
C HIS A 864 -36.78 24.96 37.90
N VAL A 865 -37.99 24.43 37.67
CA VAL A 865 -38.96 24.99 36.70
C VAL A 865 -39.81 26.13 37.31
N ALA A 866 -39.66 26.42 38.61
CA ALA A 866 -40.49 27.41 39.31
C ALA A 866 -39.82 28.80 39.50
N ALA A 867 -38.73 29.12 38.79
CA ALA A 867 -38.02 30.40 38.96
C ALA A 867 -37.91 31.30 37.70
N GLY A 868 -38.58 30.97 36.59
CA GLY A 868 -38.98 31.93 35.53
C GLY A 868 -37.99 33.05 35.14
N HIS A 869 -36.77 32.72 34.69
CA HIS A 869 -35.86 33.72 34.08
C HIS A 869 -35.76 33.53 32.57
N VAL A 870 -36.01 34.63 31.84
CA VAL A 870 -35.90 34.84 30.40
C VAL A 870 -34.65 35.71 30.14
N ILE A 871 -33.83 35.37 29.13
CA ILE A 871 -32.80 36.24 28.55
C ILE A 871 -32.84 36.01 27.02
N HIS A 872 -33.59 36.79 26.25
CA HIS A 872 -33.34 38.10 25.59
C HIS A 872 -32.71 38.00 24.18
N GLU A 873 -33.48 38.48 23.19
CA GLU A 873 -33.36 38.35 21.72
C GLU A 873 -32.25 39.16 21.03
N GLU A 874 -31.31 39.79 21.75
CA GLU A 874 -30.30 40.65 21.10
C GLU A 874 -29.00 39.94 20.70
N LEU A 875 -28.77 38.69 21.13
CA LEU A 875 -27.59 37.90 20.69
C LEU A 875 -27.78 37.21 19.34
N THR A 876 -29.02 36.91 18.95
CA THR A 876 -29.33 36.20 17.70
C THR A 876 -29.12 37.09 16.47
N LEU A 877 -29.30 38.41 16.59
CA LEU A 877 -29.13 39.36 15.48
C LEU A 877 -27.65 39.73 15.20
N ILE A 878 -26.73 39.47 16.13
CA ILE A 878 -25.28 39.66 15.91
C ILE A 878 -24.68 38.44 15.20
N LEU A 879 -25.15 37.22 15.53
CA LEU A 879 -24.72 35.98 14.88
C LEU A 879 -25.16 35.87 13.41
N ILE A 880 -26.30 36.45 13.04
CA ILE A 880 -26.81 36.42 11.66
C ILE A 880 -25.98 37.31 10.71
N ARG A 881 -25.30 38.35 11.19
CA ARG A 881 -24.46 39.22 10.33
C ARG A 881 -23.00 38.81 10.20
N MET A 882 -22.54 37.79 10.94
CA MET A 882 -21.16 37.27 10.82
C MET A 882 -21.03 36.10 9.84
N ILE A 883 -22.13 35.51 9.37
CA ILE A 883 -22.12 34.30 8.54
C ILE A 883 -22.18 34.62 7.02
N GLU A 884 -22.38 35.87 6.61
CA GLU A 884 -22.64 36.22 5.20
C GLU A 884 -21.47 36.81 4.39
N ASN A 885 -20.19 36.75 4.81
CA ASN A 885 -19.09 37.12 3.90
C ASN A 885 -17.79 36.35 4.12
N ASP A 886 -17.43 35.54 3.13
CA ASP A 886 -16.13 34.94 2.91
C ASP A 886 -15.62 35.47 1.56
N ASP A 887 -14.82 36.53 1.57
CA ASP A 887 -13.84 36.77 0.51
C ASP A 887 -12.66 37.59 1.05
N ASP A 888 -11.48 37.17 0.64
CA ASP A 888 -10.20 37.47 1.26
C ASP A 888 -9.56 38.68 0.54
N ARG A 889 -9.45 39.83 1.24
CA ARG A 889 -8.22 40.69 1.32
C ARG A 889 -8.48 42.15 1.77
N TYR A 890 -7.50 42.62 2.58
CA TYR A 890 -7.11 44.01 2.90
C TYR A 890 -7.74 44.75 4.10
N PHE A 891 -6.94 44.77 5.19
CA PHE A 891 -6.66 45.85 6.14
C PHE A 891 -7.44 47.18 6.01
N SER A 892 -7.97 47.70 7.14
CA SER A 892 -7.49 48.95 7.78
C SER A 892 -8.44 49.55 8.83
N LEU A 893 -7.85 49.88 9.99
CA LEU A 893 -8.12 51.05 10.86
C LEU A 893 -9.39 51.14 11.75
N LYS A 894 -9.09 51.03 13.06
CA LYS A 894 -9.35 51.98 14.16
C LYS A 894 -10.78 52.47 14.45
N ILE A 895 -11.18 52.11 15.69
CA ILE A 895 -11.68 52.98 16.78
C ILE A 895 -13.09 53.54 16.63
N ALA A 896 -13.97 53.15 17.55
CA ALA A 896 -14.51 54.01 18.63
C ALA A 896 -15.56 53.19 19.41
N GLN A 897 -15.22 52.68 20.59
CA GLN A 897 -15.58 53.25 21.90
C GLN A 897 -17.09 53.14 22.22
N GLU A 898 -17.46 52.06 22.91
CA GLU A 898 -17.93 52.07 24.31
C GLU A 898 -17.71 50.69 24.94
#